data_AF-A0A345NLQ6-F1
#
_entry.id   AF-A0A345NLQ6-F1
#
_cell.length_a   1.000
_cell.length_b   1.000
_cell.length_c   1.000
_cell.angle_alpha   90.00
_cell.angle_beta   90.00
_cell.angle_gamma   90.00
#
_symmetry.space_group_name_H-M   'P 1'
#
loop_
_entity.id
_entity.type
_entity.pdbx_description
1 polymer ?
#
loop_
_entity_poly.entity_id
_entity_poly.type
_entity_poly.pdbx_seq_one_letter_code
_entity_poly.pdbx_strand_id
1 'polypeptide(L)'
;MTRFVNPYNFVPLAGDVDSRRERPRGHRHAKGALSGWLDVTMEATTPISTQTVAGTARPEEMPIRGSSLRGALRSMHEALTGSCLRVFDTEFVPVYREHMSTAAGRTLALVQQVRHKPGTGEVLSLDLYLPPARDVVSVPMSACPGLPTDRDGVRTGTRLSVVGVRGEEWSGRVATQVTLSADGDHVLLVSSTAARPPDKVDRWKFRAVKAPGSIEEEELKQRSRSVGRLVLTTLNAAAGSMVDRKITPVLRDPVMGPDGWTYDGVGNDAYNRGAGGVLFGRRLVACGPDRELLKDGQPVWVNLDEHGQIARVGLSQIWRAPGEGRAGERAGEATPCRGPELCPSCRVFGSVEHLTPDEKADVVANRGAEQNSYMGHVWIGSADYAEIPQVHLVDLPRVDAPRPGAGQFYLVDRTIDVHDKSASRLPERGQARREWGSAADRGRPRELRGRKRYWTTSQTPRVTEVTGEISADDHVSRRACVPAGTRFTWRVVFEGLSPEQVGGLVGACAPRLWLEAWQGHEGDPADARFRLGGGQPFGLGAAIGEVELHVEDMRKRWTGLPGDATAQVVDLRTLVEEFVASAPQKVRETWLALANLVSQDHVDPDMVSYPRHGGVPMEEAPFYFWKGSVGRRRTNRDGTRITPFIALPTADLAGDSQVLDTATATVPEGKKLGGGRA
;
A
#
# COMPACT_ATOMS: atom_id res chain seq x y z
N MET A 1 3.79 19.02 17.28
CA MET A 1 5.13 18.41 17.00
C MET A 1 5.57 18.86 15.63
N THR A 2 6.63 19.65 15.53
CA THR A 2 7.15 20.18 14.25
C THR A 2 8.11 19.21 13.55
N ARG A 3 8.64 18.20 14.24
CA ARG A 3 9.60 17.24 13.67
C ARG A 3 9.25 15.81 14.10
N PHE A 4 9.52 14.80 13.26
CA PHE A 4 9.26 13.38 13.56
C PHE A 4 10.14 12.45 12.73
N VAL A 5 10.31 11.21 13.19
CA VAL A 5 10.92 10.10 12.43
C VAL A 5 9.81 9.13 12.02
N ASN A 6 9.81 8.73 10.74
CA ASN A 6 8.88 7.70 10.27
C ASN A 6 9.23 6.35 10.92
N PRO A 7 8.27 5.59 11.47
CA PRO A 7 8.53 4.44 12.34
C PRO A 7 9.17 3.24 11.64
N TYR A 8 9.23 3.26 10.32
CA TYR A 8 9.90 2.24 9.55
C TYR A 8 10.75 2.85 8.44
N ASN A 9 11.71 2.07 7.99
CA ASN A 9 12.42 2.32 6.75
C ASN A 9 12.56 1.00 5.98
N PHE A 10 13.45 0.96 4.99
CA PHE A 10 13.60 -0.17 4.10
C PHE A 10 15.05 -0.58 3.99
N VAL A 11 15.29 -1.90 4.01
CA VAL A 11 16.55 -2.46 3.50
C VAL A 11 16.43 -2.54 1.98
N PRO A 12 17.32 -1.90 1.19
CA PRO A 12 17.26 -1.95 -0.26
C PRO A 12 17.25 -3.37 -0.83
N LEU A 13 16.73 -3.51 -2.05
CA LEU A 13 16.83 -4.77 -2.80
C LEU A 13 18.20 -4.81 -3.47
N ALA A 14 19.00 -5.83 -3.20
CA ALA A 14 20.27 -6.03 -3.87
C ALA A 14 20.04 -6.36 -5.35
N GLY A 15 20.72 -5.68 -6.27
CA GLY A 15 20.58 -5.89 -7.72
C GLY A 15 21.35 -7.08 -8.29
N ASP A 16 21.43 -8.20 -7.54
CA ASP A 16 22.11 -9.47 -7.90
C ASP A 16 21.45 -10.66 -7.17
N VAL A 17 20.12 -10.73 -7.20
CA VAL A 17 19.42 -11.88 -6.59
C VAL A 17 19.51 -13.08 -7.52
N ASP A 18 19.42 -12.86 -8.83
CA ASP A 18 19.31 -13.94 -9.82
C ASP A 18 20.64 -14.65 -10.04
N SER A 19 21.76 -13.94 -9.97
CA SER A 19 23.12 -14.50 -10.08
C SER A 19 23.49 -15.49 -8.96
N ARG A 20 22.67 -15.58 -7.90
CA ARG A 20 22.84 -16.51 -6.77
C ARG A 20 21.77 -17.58 -6.68
N ARG A 21 20.87 -17.64 -7.66
CA ARG A 21 19.87 -18.70 -7.70
C ARG A 21 20.58 -19.99 -8.11
N GLU A 22 20.49 -20.98 -7.23
CA GLU A 22 21.08 -22.29 -7.46
C GLU A 22 20.10 -23.37 -7.01
N ARG A 23 20.26 -24.58 -7.53
CA ARG A 23 19.47 -25.71 -7.05
C ARG A 23 19.76 -25.99 -5.57
N PRO A 24 18.74 -26.23 -4.73
CA PRO A 24 18.97 -26.66 -3.36
C PRO A 24 19.70 -28.01 -3.36
N ARG A 25 20.56 -28.26 -2.36
CA ARG A 25 21.40 -29.47 -2.29
C ARG A 25 20.60 -30.77 -2.03
N GLY A 26 19.30 -30.67 -1.75
CA GLY A 26 18.44 -31.79 -1.38
C GLY A 26 18.82 -32.37 -0.01
N HIS A 27 18.01 -33.27 0.54
CA HIS A 27 18.20 -33.83 1.89
C HIS A 27 19.21 -34.99 1.96
N ARG A 28 19.90 -35.30 0.85
CA ARG A 28 20.91 -36.36 0.83
C ARG A 28 22.21 -35.84 1.44
N HIS A 29 22.86 -36.65 2.27
CA HIS A 29 24.15 -36.32 2.85
C HIS A 29 25.17 -35.94 1.76
N ALA A 30 25.76 -34.75 1.91
CA ALA A 30 26.77 -34.20 1.01
C ALA A 30 28.05 -33.90 1.79
N LYS A 31 29.20 -34.15 1.17
CA LYS A 31 30.51 -33.90 1.79
C LYS A 31 30.65 -32.41 2.16
N GLY A 32 31.03 -32.14 3.41
CA GLY A 32 31.21 -30.78 3.93
C GLY A 32 29.90 -30.04 4.28
N ALA A 33 28.74 -30.71 4.21
CA ALA A 33 27.50 -30.15 4.72
C ALA A 33 27.32 -30.46 6.20
N LEU A 34 26.81 -29.49 6.94
CA LEU A 34 26.49 -29.55 8.36
C LEU A 34 25.00 -29.86 8.54
N SER A 35 24.71 -30.64 9.56
CA SER A 35 23.36 -30.83 10.07
C SER A 35 23.41 -30.86 11.59
N GLY A 36 22.32 -30.46 12.23
CA GLY A 36 22.25 -30.35 13.68
C GLY A 36 21.19 -29.35 14.11
N TRP A 37 21.45 -28.62 15.19
CA TRP A 37 20.53 -27.57 15.63
C TRP A 37 21.26 -26.40 16.29
N LEU A 38 20.57 -25.26 16.30
CA LEU A 38 20.91 -24.10 17.10
C LEU A 38 19.93 -24.04 18.27
N ASP A 39 20.44 -23.97 19.49
CA ASP A 39 19.66 -23.54 20.64
C ASP A 39 19.85 -22.03 20.80
N VAL A 40 18.75 -21.29 20.60
CA VAL A 40 18.77 -19.83 20.54
C VAL A 40 18.08 -19.30 21.78
N THR A 41 18.85 -18.74 22.70
CA THR A 41 18.33 -18.10 23.91
C THR A 41 18.16 -16.61 23.66
N MET A 42 16.95 -16.11 23.92
CA MET A 42 16.58 -14.72 23.73
C MET A 42 16.28 -14.08 25.07
N GLU A 43 16.75 -12.86 25.26
CA GLU A 43 16.34 -11.98 26.36
C GLU A 43 15.60 -10.77 25.81
N ALA A 44 14.33 -10.61 26.19
CA ALA A 44 13.49 -9.50 25.74
C ALA A 44 14.00 -8.16 26.30
N THR A 45 14.37 -7.20 25.45
CA THR A 45 14.73 -5.83 25.89
C THR A 45 13.55 -4.89 25.88
N THR A 46 12.44 -5.30 25.24
CA THR A 46 11.14 -4.63 25.25
C THR A 46 10.06 -5.70 25.34
N PRO A 47 8.82 -5.38 25.75
CA PRO A 47 7.77 -6.38 25.79
C PRO A 47 7.52 -7.03 24.42
N ILE A 48 7.27 -8.35 24.39
CA ILE A 48 7.06 -9.10 23.14
C ILE A 48 5.61 -9.54 23.08
N SER A 49 4.90 -9.14 22.02
CA SER A 49 3.52 -9.58 21.84
C SER A 49 3.45 -11.06 21.48
N THR A 50 2.74 -11.82 22.31
CA THR A 50 2.27 -13.17 21.99
C THR A 50 1.00 -13.00 21.15
N GLN A 51 0.90 -13.65 19.99
CA GLN A 51 -0.04 -13.30 18.90
C GLN A 51 -1.56 -13.40 19.24
N THR A 52 -1.94 -13.64 20.49
CA THR A 52 -3.29 -14.02 20.88
C THR A 52 -3.97 -12.91 21.70
N VAL A 53 -5.11 -12.42 21.21
CA VAL A 53 -6.25 -12.00 22.06
C VAL A 53 -7.53 -12.30 21.28
N ALA A 54 -8.13 -13.46 21.54
CA ALA A 54 -9.52 -13.76 21.21
C ALA A 54 -10.05 -14.80 22.22
N GLY A 55 -10.49 -14.30 23.39
CA GLY A 55 -11.59 -14.88 24.17
C GLY A 55 -11.44 -16.22 24.91
N THR A 56 -10.42 -17.07 24.72
CA THR A 56 -10.50 -18.46 25.26
C THR A 56 -9.24 -19.09 25.85
N ALA A 57 -8.07 -18.44 25.87
CA ALA A 57 -6.85 -19.03 26.42
C ALA A 57 -6.42 -18.38 27.74
N ARG A 58 -5.99 -19.21 28.71
CA ARG A 58 -5.34 -18.75 29.95
C ARG A 58 -4.07 -17.97 29.60
N PRO A 59 -3.94 -16.69 30.01
CA PRO A 59 -2.79 -15.86 29.68
C PRO A 59 -1.44 -16.47 30.10
N GLU A 60 -1.43 -17.23 31.19
CA GLU A 60 -0.24 -17.87 31.76
C GLU A 60 0.45 -18.94 30.89
N GLU A 61 -0.14 -19.41 29.78
CA GLU A 61 0.39 -20.55 29.02
C GLU A 61 0.66 -20.25 27.53
N MET A 62 0.92 -18.99 27.15
CA MET A 62 1.05 -18.63 25.73
C MET A 62 2.52 -18.53 25.27
N PRO A 63 3.13 -19.62 24.75
CA PRO A 63 4.47 -19.55 24.17
C PRO A 63 4.48 -18.71 22.90
N ILE A 64 5.61 -18.04 22.67
CA ILE A 64 5.91 -17.45 21.37
C ILE A 64 5.95 -18.59 20.34
N ARG A 65 5.00 -18.59 19.41
CA ARG A 65 4.82 -19.71 18.46
C ARG A 65 5.99 -19.81 17.49
N GLY A 66 6.40 -21.03 17.15
CA GLY A 66 7.45 -21.29 16.15
C GLY A 66 7.18 -20.66 14.78
N SER A 67 5.91 -20.47 14.39
CA SER A 67 5.56 -19.74 13.15
C SER A 67 5.96 -18.26 13.17
N SER A 68 5.87 -17.61 14.33
CA SER A 68 6.30 -16.21 14.53
C SER A 68 7.81 -16.10 14.46
N LEU A 69 8.50 -16.99 15.15
CA LEU A 69 9.96 -17.10 15.17
C LEU A 69 10.50 -17.39 13.76
N ARG A 70 9.88 -18.34 13.04
CA ARG A 70 10.18 -18.62 11.63
C ARG A 70 10.03 -17.41 10.74
N GLY A 71 8.96 -16.64 10.92
CA GLY A 71 8.74 -15.40 10.17
C GLY A 71 9.84 -14.36 10.41
N ALA A 72 10.18 -14.12 11.68
CA ALA A 72 11.20 -13.16 12.08
C ALA A 72 12.61 -13.58 11.60
N LEU A 73 13.00 -14.83 11.84
CA LEU A 73 14.29 -15.38 11.42
C LEU A 73 14.46 -15.29 9.91
N ARG A 74 13.45 -15.76 9.17
CA ARG A 74 13.48 -15.72 7.71
C ARG A 74 13.57 -14.29 7.20
N SER A 75 12.82 -13.36 7.79
CA SER A 75 12.86 -11.95 7.38
C SER A 75 14.25 -11.34 7.58
N MET A 76 14.95 -11.71 8.66
CA MET A 76 16.36 -11.32 8.89
C MET A 76 17.30 -11.97 7.88
N HIS A 77 17.18 -13.27 7.68
CA HIS A 77 17.98 -14.00 6.70
C HIS A 77 17.79 -13.48 5.26
N GLU A 78 16.56 -13.14 4.85
CA GLU A 78 16.27 -12.54 3.53
C GLU A 78 16.90 -11.16 3.35
N ALA A 79 16.99 -10.36 4.41
CA ALA A 79 17.67 -9.06 4.38
C ALA A 79 19.19 -9.23 4.31
N LEU A 80 19.77 -10.09 5.17
CA LEU A 80 21.21 -10.39 5.19
C LEU A 80 21.69 -10.98 3.86
N THR A 81 20.90 -11.89 3.28
CA THR A 81 21.25 -12.51 2.00
C THR A 81 20.75 -11.72 0.80
N GLY A 82 20.02 -10.61 0.93
CA GLY A 82 19.41 -9.93 -0.22
C GLY A 82 18.62 -10.87 -1.15
N SER A 83 17.84 -11.79 -0.58
CA SER A 83 17.10 -12.84 -1.32
C SER A 83 15.90 -12.28 -2.12
N CYS A 84 14.96 -13.10 -2.63
CA CYS A 84 13.74 -12.59 -3.28
C CYS A 84 12.70 -12.03 -2.28
N LEU A 85 11.67 -11.35 -2.78
CA LEU A 85 10.46 -10.96 -2.05
C LEU A 85 9.45 -12.11 -2.10
N ARG A 86 9.28 -12.84 -1.00
CA ARG A 86 8.28 -13.92 -0.90
C ARG A 86 6.90 -13.36 -0.59
N VAL A 87 5.84 -14.04 -1.06
CA VAL A 87 4.44 -13.60 -0.88
C VAL A 87 4.26 -12.20 -1.45
N PHE A 88 4.61 -12.05 -2.73
CA PHE A 88 4.65 -10.78 -3.43
C PHE A 88 3.79 -10.88 -4.69
N ASP A 89 2.84 -9.96 -4.82
CA ASP A 89 1.99 -9.84 -6.00
C ASP A 89 2.74 -9.06 -7.09
N THR A 90 3.29 -9.78 -8.07
CA THR A 90 4.01 -9.18 -9.20
C THR A 90 3.12 -8.38 -10.13
N GLU A 91 1.81 -8.70 -10.15
CA GLU A 91 0.85 -8.09 -11.06
C GLU A 91 0.19 -6.84 -10.46
N PHE A 92 0.47 -6.55 -9.19
CA PHE A 92 -0.08 -5.39 -8.50
C PHE A 92 0.20 -4.10 -9.26
N VAL A 93 -0.88 -3.37 -9.58
CA VAL A 93 -0.86 -2.01 -10.09
C VAL A 93 -1.78 -1.15 -9.21
N PRO A 94 -1.28 -0.07 -8.60
CA PRO A 94 -2.11 0.75 -7.74
C PRO A 94 -3.13 1.55 -8.53
N VAL A 95 -4.24 1.89 -7.89
CA VAL A 95 -5.30 2.70 -8.50
C VAL A 95 -5.51 3.99 -7.70
N TYR A 96 -5.42 5.13 -8.39
CA TYR A 96 -5.49 6.47 -7.81
C TYR A 96 -6.84 7.13 -8.10
N ARG A 97 -7.35 7.89 -7.13
CA ARG A 97 -8.55 8.72 -7.34
C ARG A 97 -8.13 10.05 -7.92
N GLU A 98 -8.81 10.49 -8.98
CA GLU A 98 -8.56 11.82 -9.55
C GLU A 98 -9.74 12.77 -9.31
N HIS A 99 -9.45 14.08 -9.35
CA HIS A 99 -10.50 15.10 -9.29
C HIS A 99 -11.18 15.24 -10.65
N MET A 100 -12.51 15.30 -10.65
CA MET A 100 -13.32 15.45 -11.86
C MET A 100 -13.55 16.92 -12.20
N SER A 101 -12.94 17.38 -13.28
CA SER A 101 -13.18 18.72 -13.82
C SER A 101 -12.98 18.75 -15.33
N THR A 102 -13.81 19.52 -16.04
CA THR A 102 -13.65 19.84 -17.47
C THR A 102 -12.33 20.59 -17.73
N ALA A 103 -11.83 21.31 -16.73
CA ALA A 103 -10.53 21.98 -16.74
C ALA A 103 -9.34 21.01 -16.96
N ALA A 104 -9.52 19.69 -16.80
CA ALA A 104 -8.48 18.70 -17.08
C ALA A 104 -8.56 18.12 -18.51
N GLY A 105 -9.18 18.82 -19.47
CA GLY A 105 -9.35 18.34 -20.85
C GLY A 105 -10.36 17.20 -20.97
N ARG A 106 -11.38 17.18 -20.10
CA ARG A 106 -12.34 16.09 -19.98
C ARG A 106 -13.71 16.50 -20.44
N THR A 107 -14.41 15.60 -21.12
CA THR A 107 -15.82 15.77 -21.51
C THR A 107 -16.68 14.62 -20.99
N LEU A 108 -17.99 14.83 -21.01
CA LEU A 108 -18.98 13.79 -20.71
C LEU A 108 -19.39 13.10 -22.00
N ALA A 109 -19.60 11.79 -21.90
CA ALA A 109 -20.15 10.94 -22.95
C ALA A 109 -21.32 10.13 -22.39
N LEU A 110 -22.17 9.59 -23.26
CA LEU A 110 -23.19 8.60 -22.89
C LEU A 110 -22.76 7.23 -23.38
N VAL A 111 -22.93 6.22 -22.55
CA VAL A 111 -22.82 4.81 -22.98
C VAL A 111 -23.94 4.56 -23.98
N GLN A 112 -23.58 4.30 -25.23
CA GLN A 112 -24.53 3.99 -26.28
C GLN A 112 -24.83 2.50 -26.30
N GLN A 113 -23.78 1.69 -26.20
CA GLN A 113 -23.88 0.24 -26.08
C GLN A 113 -22.70 -0.30 -25.28
N VAL A 114 -22.95 -1.25 -24.37
CA VAL A 114 -21.91 -1.98 -23.66
C VAL A 114 -22.18 -3.48 -23.65
N ARG A 115 -21.14 -4.29 -23.80
CA ARG A 115 -21.21 -5.75 -23.62
C ARG A 115 -20.26 -6.17 -22.51
N HIS A 116 -20.75 -7.00 -21.58
CA HIS A 116 -19.94 -7.58 -20.52
C HIS A 116 -19.71 -9.07 -20.69
N LYS A 117 -18.66 -9.57 -20.06
CA LYS A 117 -18.41 -11.00 -19.87
C LYS A 117 -19.29 -11.51 -18.72
N PRO A 118 -20.18 -12.50 -18.96
CA PRO A 118 -21.03 -13.06 -17.92
C PRO A 118 -20.25 -13.51 -16.68
N GLY A 119 -20.84 -13.33 -15.50
CA GLY A 119 -20.28 -13.74 -14.20
C GLY A 119 -19.13 -12.87 -13.66
N THR A 120 -18.32 -12.26 -14.53
CA THR A 120 -17.20 -11.39 -14.13
C THR A 120 -17.55 -9.90 -14.16
N GLY A 121 -18.46 -9.49 -15.06
CA GLY A 121 -18.80 -8.07 -15.28
C GLY A 121 -17.72 -7.30 -16.05
N GLU A 122 -16.71 -7.97 -16.60
CA GLU A 122 -15.66 -7.35 -17.42
C GLU A 122 -16.26 -6.74 -18.70
N VAL A 123 -15.92 -5.50 -19.04
CA VAL A 123 -16.37 -4.84 -20.28
C VAL A 123 -15.60 -5.40 -21.48
N LEU A 124 -16.31 -6.03 -22.42
CA LEU A 124 -15.77 -6.62 -23.66
C LEU A 124 -15.79 -5.65 -24.83
N SER A 125 -16.83 -4.83 -24.93
CA SER A 125 -16.97 -3.76 -25.92
C SER A 125 -17.75 -2.60 -25.34
N LEU A 126 -17.43 -1.38 -25.80
CA LEU A 126 -18.07 -0.16 -25.35
C LEU A 126 -18.11 0.86 -26.48
N ASP A 127 -19.30 1.35 -26.79
CA ASP A 127 -19.55 2.44 -27.72
C ASP A 127 -20.10 3.64 -26.96
N LEU A 128 -19.53 4.81 -27.24
CA LEU A 128 -19.84 6.06 -26.55
C LEU A 128 -20.36 7.10 -27.53
N TYR A 129 -21.42 7.80 -27.15
CA TYR A 129 -21.89 9.00 -27.81
C TYR A 129 -21.24 10.24 -27.19
N LEU A 130 -20.56 11.04 -28.02
CA LEU A 130 -19.93 12.30 -27.63
C LEU A 130 -20.86 13.50 -27.94
N PRO A 131 -21.64 13.99 -26.95
CA PRO A 131 -22.49 15.16 -27.13
C PRO A 131 -21.64 16.41 -27.37
N PRO A 132 -22.13 17.39 -28.15
CA PRO A 132 -21.49 18.70 -28.24
C PRO A 132 -21.54 19.42 -26.88
N ALA A 133 -20.61 20.36 -26.65
CA ALA A 133 -20.49 21.03 -25.35
C ALA A 133 -21.78 21.75 -24.91
N ARG A 134 -22.54 22.34 -25.85
CA ARG A 134 -23.87 22.91 -25.63
C ARG A 134 -24.91 21.97 -25.02
N ASP A 135 -24.75 20.66 -25.22
CA ASP A 135 -25.69 19.61 -24.80
C ASP A 135 -25.33 19.01 -23.42
N VAL A 136 -24.30 19.58 -22.78
CA VAL A 136 -23.91 19.25 -21.41
C VAL A 136 -24.24 20.44 -20.50
N VAL A 137 -25.21 20.25 -19.62
CA VAL A 137 -25.74 21.30 -18.75
C VAL A 137 -25.41 21.01 -17.29
N SER A 138 -24.98 22.03 -16.54
CA SER A 138 -24.93 21.96 -15.09
C SER A 138 -26.31 22.17 -14.50
N VAL A 139 -26.79 21.23 -13.71
CA VAL A 139 -28.09 21.34 -13.02
C VAL A 139 -27.82 21.76 -11.58
N PRO A 140 -28.15 23.00 -11.15
CA PRO A 140 -28.10 23.36 -9.74
C PRO A 140 -28.90 22.34 -8.94
N MET A 141 -28.38 21.91 -7.80
CA MET A 141 -29.13 20.99 -6.94
C MET A 141 -30.49 21.62 -6.61
N SER A 142 -30.55 22.89 -6.25
CA SER A 142 -31.80 23.62 -6.00
C SER A 142 -32.80 23.66 -7.16
N ALA A 143 -32.36 23.42 -8.41
CA ALA A 143 -33.20 23.50 -9.60
C ALA A 143 -33.92 22.19 -9.91
N CYS A 144 -33.61 21.07 -9.24
CA CYS A 144 -34.37 19.82 -9.34
C CYS A 144 -35.66 19.96 -8.50
N PRO A 145 -36.84 20.18 -9.11
CA PRO A 145 -38.08 20.37 -8.36
C PRO A 145 -38.47 19.03 -7.72
N GLY A 146 -38.43 18.95 -6.39
CA GLY A 146 -38.71 17.73 -5.62
C GLY A 146 -37.77 17.44 -4.44
N LEU A 147 -36.75 18.27 -4.20
CA LEU A 147 -35.68 17.98 -3.24
C LEU A 147 -35.98 17.95 -1.72
N PRO A 148 -37.24 18.06 -1.25
CA PRO A 148 -37.58 17.56 0.09
C PRO A 148 -38.29 16.20 0.14
N THR A 149 -39.12 15.80 -0.84
CA THR A 149 -40.11 14.72 -0.66
C THR A 149 -39.86 13.42 -1.44
N ASP A 150 -39.19 13.45 -2.60
CA ASP A 150 -38.83 12.22 -3.35
C ASP A 150 -37.35 12.25 -3.78
N ARG A 151 -36.47 11.98 -2.82
CA ARG A 151 -35.01 11.97 -3.04
C ARG A 151 -34.52 10.67 -3.71
N ASP A 152 -35.36 9.66 -3.78
CA ASP A 152 -35.05 8.38 -4.44
C ASP A 152 -35.20 8.47 -5.97
N GLY A 153 -36.04 9.39 -6.46
CA GLY A 153 -36.16 9.72 -7.89
C GLY A 153 -34.97 10.47 -8.51
N VAL A 154 -34.16 11.17 -7.70
CA VAL A 154 -32.97 11.92 -8.15
C VAL A 154 -31.76 11.01 -8.18
N ARG A 155 -31.58 10.25 -9.26
CA ARG A 155 -30.46 9.31 -9.41
C ARG A 155 -29.70 9.45 -10.72
N THR A 156 -28.46 8.98 -10.75
CA THR A 156 -27.72 8.85 -12.01
C THR A 156 -28.49 7.96 -12.98
N GLY A 157 -28.71 8.45 -14.21
CA GLY A 157 -29.54 7.77 -15.20
C GLY A 157 -30.98 8.28 -15.28
N THR A 158 -31.47 9.05 -14.29
CA THR A 158 -32.81 9.66 -14.37
C THR A 158 -32.89 10.61 -15.56
N ARG A 159 -34.01 10.54 -16.28
CA ARG A 159 -34.31 11.37 -17.44
C ARG A 159 -34.92 12.70 -17.00
N LEU A 160 -34.53 13.79 -17.66
CA LEU A 160 -35.03 15.13 -17.37
C LEU A 160 -35.11 16.00 -18.62
N SER A 161 -36.04 16.95 -18.61
CA SER A 161 -36.12 18.03 -19.60
C SER A 161 -35.55 19.31 -19.01
N VAL A 162 -34.73 20.03 -19.78
CA VAL A 162 -34.15 21.33 -19.40
C VAL A 162 -34.96 22.45 -20.04
N VAL A 163 -35.70 23.23 -19.23
CA VAL A 163 -36.64 24.25 -19.74
C VAL A 163 -35.97 25.61 -19.97
N GLY A 164 -34.84 25.87 -19.31
CA GLY A 164 -34.06 27.09 -19.52
C GLY A 164 -32.61 26.94 -19.10
N VAL A 165 -31.73 27.69 -19.77
CA VAL A 165 -30.28 27.67 -19.54
C VAL A 165 -29.75 29.09 -19.47
N ARG A 166 -28.94 29.38 -18.45
CA ARG A 166 -28.14 30.61 -18.33
C ARG A 166 -26.65 30.29 -18.50
N GLY A 167 -25.92 31.24 -19.09
CA GLY A 167 -24.47 31.15 -19.30
C GLY A 167 -24.12 30.69 -20.72
N GLU A 168 -22.96 31.16 -21.20
CA GLU A 168 -22.44 30.83 -22.53
C GLU A 168 -21.71 29.47 -22.54
N GLU A 169 -21.57 28.88 -23.73
CA GLU A 169 -20.99 27.55 -23.95
C GLU A 169 -19.59 27.39 -23.30
N TRP A 170 -18.77 28.44 -23.34
CA TRP A 170 -17.41 28.47 -22.77
C TRP A 170 -17.39 28.75 -21.26
N SER A 171 -18.40 29.45 -20.73
CA SER A 171 -18.50 29.85 -19.31
C SER A 171 -19.20 28.79 -18.42
N GLY A 172 -19.77 27.77 -19.05
CA GLY A 172 -20.52 26.68 -18.42
C GLY A 172 -22.02 26.98 -18.34
N ARG A 173 -22.79 26.25 -19.17
CA ARG A 173 -24.26 26.30 -19.21
C ARG A 173 -24.87 25.78 -17.91
N VAL A 174 -25.79 26.53 -17.32
CA VAL A 174 -26.47 26.20 -16.05
C VAL A 174 -27.98 26.18 -16.27
N ALA A 175 -28.63 25.07 -15.97
CA ALA A 175 -30.08 24.98 -16.02
C ALA A 175 -30.71 25.94 -15.01
N THR A 176 -31.71 26.70 -15.45
CA THR A 176 -32.53 27.54 -14.56
C THR A 176 -33.69 26.74 -13.98
N GLN A 177 -34.21 25.80 -14.75
CA GLN A 177 -35.31 24.91 -14.36
C GLN A 177 -35.17 23.57 -15.09
N VAL A 178 -35.43 22.47 -14.37
CA VAL A 178 -35.50 21.13 -14.93
C VAL A 178 -36.79 20.44 -14.49
N THR A 179 -37.26 19.46 -15.26
CA THR A 179 -38.40 18.60 -14.87
C THR A 179 -37.98 17.15 -15.06
N LEU A 180 -38.14 16.31 -14.03
CA LEU A 180 -37.87 14.88 -14.15
C LEU A 180 -39.03 14.21 -14.89
N SER A 181 -38.75 13.46 -15.95
CA SER A 181 -39.74 12.75 -16.75
C SER A 181 -39.08 11.59 -17.47
N ALA A 182 -39.79 10.47 -17.66
CA ALA A 182 -39.27 9.33 -18.42
C ALA A 182 -38.89 9.71 -19.87
N ASP A 183 -39.66 10.64 -20.46
CA ASP A 183 -39.47 11.16 -21.81
C ASP A 183 -38.45 12.31 -21.90
N GLY A 184 -37.77 12.62 -20.79
CA GLY A 184 -36.76 13.67 -20.75
C GLY A 184 -35.61 13.40 -21.73
N ASP A 185 -35.15 14.44 -22.41
CA ASP A 185 -34.11 14.35 -23.43
C ASP A 185 -32.69 14.31 -22.83
N HIS A 186 -32.52 14.70 -21.57
CA HIS A 186 -31.24 14.65 -20.86
C HIS A 186 -31.19 13.51 -19.85
N VAL A 187 -29.99 12.99 -19.62
CA VAL A 187 -29.69 11.98 -18.59
C VAL A 187 -28.89 12.63 -17.47
N LEU A 188 -29.37 12.48 -16.23
CA LEU A 188 -28.75 13.03 -15.04
C LEU A 188 -27.51 12.24 -14.61
N LEU A 189 -26.48 12.96 -14.19
CA LEU A 189 -25.29 12.45 -13.52
C LEU A 189 -25.19 13.03 -12.11
N VAL A 190 -25.49 12.19 -11.11
CA VAL A 190 -25.27 12.47 -9.69
C VAL A 190 -23.82 12.10 -9.35
N SER A 191 -23.05 13.09 -8.89
CA SER A 191 -21.62 12.93 -8.55
C SER A 191 -21.36 13.31 -7.09
N SER A 192 -20.24 12.83 -6.54
CA SER A 192 -19.85 13.06 -5.14
C SER A 192 -19.77 14.56 -4.78
N THR A 193 -20.17 14.86 -3.54
CA THR A 193 -20.07 16.19 -2.94
C THR A 193 -18.82 16.39 -2.07
N ALA A 194 -18.08 15.31 -1.76
CA ALA A 194 -16.96 15.33 -0.81
C ALA A 194 -15.78 16.26 -1.22
N ALA A 195 -15.67 16.61 -2.50
CA ALA A 195 -14.64 17.52 -3.00
C ALA A 195 -15.13 18.97 -3.15
N ARG A 196 -16.37 19.27 -2.73
CA ARG A 196 -17.00 20.58 -2.90
C ARG A 196 -16.91 21.38 -1.58
N PRO A 197 -16.73 22.71 -1.63
CA PRO A 197 -16.67 23.53 -0.42
C PRO A 197 -18.00 23.44 0.36
N PRO A 198 -17.96 23.10 1.65
CA PRO A 198 -19.15 22.90 2.48
C PRO A 198 -19.93 24.19 2.74
N ASP A 199 -19.28 25.35 2.64
CA ASP A 199 -19.86 26.69 2.78
C ASP A 199 -20.61 27.18 1.52
N LYS A 200 -20.60 26.40 0.44
CA LYS A 200 -21.14 26.80 -0.87
C LYS A 200 -22.17 25.82 -1.42
N VAL A 201 -22.95 25.19 -0.55
CA VAL A 201 -23.97 24.18 -0.93
C VAL A 201 -24.92 24.70 -2.02
N ASP A 202 -25.36 25.95 -1.94
CA ASP A 202 -26.26 26.55 -2.92
C ASP A 202 -25.64 26.71 -4.32
N ARG A 203 -24.32 26.54 -4.43
CA ARG A 203 -23.59 26.58 -5.71
C ARG A 203 -23.29 25.20 -6.25
N TRP A 204 -23.70 24.14 -5.57
CA TRP A 204 -23.44 22.77 -5.97
C TRP A 204 -24.35 22.37 -7.14
N LYS A 205 -23.74 21.70 -8.13
CA LYS A 205 -24.43 21.34 -9.38
C LYS A 205 -24.19 19.87 -9.71
N PHE A 206 -25.19 19.21 -10.25
CA PHE A 206 -25.05 17.97 -11.01
C PHE A 206 -24.76 18.27 -12.47
N ARG A 207 -24.60 17.23 -13.27
CA ARG A 207 -24.46 17.33 -14.73
C ARG A 207 -25.64 16.61 -15.38
N ALA A 208 -26.15 17.16 -16.46
CA ALA A 208 -27.13 16.52 -17.31
C ALA A 208 -26.56 16.49 -18.73
N VAL A 209 -26.70 15.34 -19.39
CA VAL A 209 -26.14 15.09 -20.72
C VAL A 209 -27.29 14.77 -21.66
N LYS A 210 -27.44 15.55 -22.74
CA LYS A 210 -28.49 15.28 -23.73
C LYS A 210 -28.23 13.94 -24.42
N ALA A 211 -29.25 13.09 -24.46
CA ALA A 211 -29.22 11.87 -25.24
C ALA A 211 -29.29 12.19 -26.74
N PRO A 212 -28.77 11.31 -27.60
CA PRO A 212 -28.71 11.55 -29.04
C PRO A 212 -30.08 11.82 -29.68
N GLY A 213 -31.21 11.42 -29.08
CA GLY A 213 -32.54 11.77 -29.60
C GLY A 213 -32.73 11.40 -31.07
N SER A 214 -33.59 12.14 -31.78
CA SER A 214 -33.81 12.02 -33.22
C SER A 214 -32.80 12.88 -34.01
N ILE A 215 -31.50 12.74 -33.72
CA ILE A 215 -30.45 13.29 -34.60
C ILE A 215 -30.29 12.42 -35.83
N GLU A 216 -29.91 13.04 -36.94
CA GLU A 216 -29.65 12.36 -38.20
C GLU A 216 -28.60 11.25 -38.03
N GLU A 217 -28.80 10.13 -38.73
CA GLU A 217 -27.96 8.92 -38.58
C GLU A 217 -26.48 9.22 -38.85
N GLU A 218 -26.20 10.10 -39.81
CA GLU A 218 -24.84 10.55 -40.14
C GLU A 218 -24.21 11.40 -39.03
N GLU A 219 -24.97 12.26 -38.35
CA GLU A 219 -24.47 13.01 -37.20
C GLU A 219 -24.23 12.07 -36.00
N LEU A 220 -25.10 11.09 -35.79
CA LEU A 220 -24.91 10.07 -34.77
C LEU A 220 -23.61 9.29 -35.02
N LYS A 221 -23.40 8.78 -36.23
CA LYS A 221 -22.16 8.07 -36.61
C LYS A 221 -20.91 8.93 -36.39
N GLN A 222 -20.96 10.21 -36.74
CA GLN A 222 -19.85 11.13 -36.54
C GLN A 222 -19.53 11.42 -35.07
N ARG A 223 -20.48 11.20 -34.15
CA ARG A 223 -20.32 11.43 -32.70
C ARG A 223 -20.17 10.14 -31.89
N SER A 224 -20.50 9.00 -32.46
CA SER A 224 -20.27 7.69 -31.87
C SER A 224 -18.80 7.30 -32.00
N ARG A 225 -18.23 6.77 -30.91
CA ARG A 225 -16.85 6.27 -30.89
C ARG A 225 -16.82 4.93 -30.18
N SER A 226 -16.23 3.93 -30.83
CA SER A 226 -15.89 2.66 -30.19
C SER A 226 -14.62 2.82 -29.36
N VAL A 227 -14.64 2.23 -28.17
CA VAL A 227 -13.51 2.31 -27.24
C VAL A 227 -12.50 1.21 -27.58
N GLY A 228 -11.25 1.62 -27.82
CA GLY A 228 -10.17 0.69 -28.17
C GLY A 228 -9.84 -0.31 -27.05
N ARG A 229 -9.34 -1.49 -27.42
CA ARG A 229 -9.06 -2.61 -26.51
C ARG A 229 -8.16 -2.23 -25.32
N LEU A 230 -7.10 -1.45 -25.56
CA LEU A 230 -6.19 -1.00 -24.49
C LEU A 230 -6.89 -0.14 -23.43
N VAL A 231 -7.84 0.70 -23.86
CA VAL A 231 -8.62 1.56 -22.97
C VAL A 231 -9.62 0.72 -22.17
N LEU A 232 -10.22 -0.31 -22.77
CA LEU A 232 -11.07 -1.27 -22.07
C LEU A 232 -10.29 -2.05 -21.00
N THR A 233 -9.09 -2.54 -21.31
CA THR A 233 -8.23 -3.21 -20.32
C THR A 233 -7.95 -2.29 -19.13
N THR A 234 -7.66 -1.02 -19.38
CA THR A 234 -7.41 -0.01 -18.34
C THR A 234 -8.66 0.27 -17.50
N LEU A 235 -9.84 0.38 -18.14
CA LEU A 235 -11.13 0.56 -17.47
C LEU A 235 -11.45 -0.64 -16.56
N ASN A 236 -11.31 -1.86 -17.06
CA ASN A 236 -11.56 -3.09 -16.33
C ASN A 236 -10.61 -3.24 -15.13
N ALA A 237 -9.32 -2.94 -15.31
CA ALA A 237 -8.35 -2.95 -14.20
C ALA A 237 -8.69 -1.91 -13.12
N ALA A 238 -9.05 -0.68 -13.51
CA ALA A 238 -9.48 0.35 -12.56
C ALA A 238 -10.76 -0.07 -11.82
N ALA A 239 -11.66 -0.77 -12.50
CA ALA A 239 -12.94 -1.25 -11.98
C ALA A 239 -12.85 -2.50 -11.09
N GLY A 240 -11.96 -3.46 -11.37
CA GLY A 240 -11.70 -4.61 -10.50
C GLY A 240 -11.38 -4.18 -9.06
N SER A 241 -10.58 -3.11 -8.90
CA SER A 241 -10.27 -2.51 -7.59
C SER A 241 -11.47 -1.87 -6.85
N MET A 242 -12.60 -1.70 -7.54
CA MET A 242 -13.88 -1.27 -6.96
C MET A 242 -14.74 -2.47 -6.57
N VAL A 243 -14.64 -3.59 -7.30
CA VAL A 243 -15.36 -4.84 -7.04
C VAL A 243 -14.80 -5.56 -5.80
N ASP A 244 -13.48 -5.68 -5.66
CA ASP A 244 -12.84 -6.28 -4.47
C ASP A 244 -13.07 -5.49 -3.18
N ARG A 245 -13.32 -4.18 -3.31
CA ARG A 245 -13.62 -3.28 -2.20
C ARG A 245 -15.11 -3.10 -1.96
N LYS A 246 -15.99 -3.94 -2.53
CA LYS A 246 -17.43 -3.94 -2.24
C LYS A 246 -17.76 -4.22 -0.76
N ILE A 247 -16.74 -4.49 0.09
CA ILE A 247 -16.88 -4.56 1.55
C ILE A 247 -16.46 -3.26 2.28
N THR A 248 -15.71 -2.31 1.71
CA THR A 248 -15.46 -1.01 2.39
C THR A 248 -14.81 0.02 1.45
N PRO A 249 -15.58 1.01 0.96
CA PRO A 249 -15.97 2.12 1.81
C PRO A 249 -17.48 2.07 2.01
N VAL A 250 -17.90 2.00 3.29
CA VAL A 250 -19.30 1.98 3.75
C VAL A 250 -20.20 2.74 2.77
N LEU A 251 -20.91 1.99 1.92
CA LEU A 251 -21.96 2.57 1.09
C LEU A 251 -22.94 3.23 2.04
N ARG A 252 -23.40 4.43 1.69
CA ARG A 252 -24.25 5.24 2.54
C ARG A 252 -25.65 5.10 2.07
N ASP A 253 -26.42 4.36 2.88
CA ASP A 253 -27.80 4.06 2.57
C ASP A 253 -27.94 3.46 1.15
N PRO A 254 -27.25 2.33 0.85
CA PRO A 254 -27.32 1.73 -0.46
C PRO A 254 -28.74 1.23 -0.72
N VAL A 255 -29.28 1.56 -1.90
CA VAL A 255 -30.59 1.07 -2.35
C VAL A 255 -30.46 0.41 -3.71
N MET A 256 -31.26 -0.63 -3.92
CA MET A 256 -31.45 -1.19 -5.26
C MET A 256 -32.50 -0.36 -6.00
N GLY A 257 -32.16 0.11 -7.19
CA GLY A 257 -33.11 0.77 -8.07
C GLY A 257 -34.06 -0.24 -8.73
N PRO A 258 -35.13 0.25 -9.37
CA PRO A 258 -36.08 -0.60 -10.10
C PRO A 258 -35.47 -1.29 -11.33
N ASP A 259 -34.28 -0.85 -11.76
CA ASP A 259 -33.48 -1.45 -12.82
C ASP A 259 -32.52 -2.54 -12.30
N GLY A 260 -32.59 -2.89 -11.00
CA GLY A 260 -31.71 -3.88 -10.37
C GLY A 260 -30.29 -3.36 -10.07
N TRP A 261 -29.98 -2.12 -10.41
CA TRP A 261 -28.69 -1.51 -10.14
C TRP A 261 -28.61 -0.97 -8.71
N THR A 262 -27.42 -1.01 -8.11
CA THR A 262 -27.20 -0.43 -6.77
C THR A 262 -26.89 1.06 -6.86
N TYR A 263 -27.45 1.85 -5.97
CA TYR A 263 -27.24 3.29 -5.85
C TYR A 263 -26.84 3.68 -4.42
N ASP A 264 -26.02 4.70 -4.31
CA ASP A 264 -25.42 5.18 -3.06
C ASP A 264 -25.80 6.64 -2.79
N GLY A 265 -26.11 6.98 -1.54
CA GLY A 265 -26.56 8.30 -1.13
C GLY A 265 -25.47 9.37 -1.24
N VAL A 266 -25.84 10.54 -1.79
CA VAL A 266 -24.96 11.71 -1.90
C VAL A 266 -25.63 12.88 -1.19
N GLY A 267 -25.04 13.35 -0.08
CA GLY A 267 -25.59 14.46 0.70
C GLY A 267 -24.61 15.58 1.00
N ASN A 268 -24.99 16.48 1.90
CA ASN A 268 -24.10 17.50 2.46
C ASN A 268 -23.06 16.88 3.40
N ASP A 269 -22.17 17.71 3.96
CA ASP A 269 -21.11 17.23 4.84
C ASP A 269 -21.59 16.62 6.17
N ALA A 270 -22.78 16.99 6.66
CA ALA A 270 -23.39 16.33 7.81
C ALA A 270 -23.90 14.91 7.46
N TYR A 271 -24.57 14.74 6.31
CA TYR A 271 -25.02 13.44 5.80
C TYR A 271 -23.81 12.54 5.48
N ASN A 272 -22.91 13.11 4.68
CA ASN A 272 -21.46 13.14 4.84
C ASN A 272 -20.75 12.39 5.97
N ARG A 273 -21.25 12.46 7.20
CA ARG A 273 -20.56 11.95 8.38
C ARG A 273 -21.50 11.11 9.25
N GLY A 274 -22.71 10.82 8.78
CA GLY A 274 -23.75 10.14 9.56
C GLY A 274 -24.44 11.03 10.60
N ALA A 275 -24.25 12.35 10.54
CA ALA A 275 -24.76 13.31 11.52
C ALA A 275 -26.12 13.92 11.12
N GLY A 276 -27.04 13.11 10.57
CA GLY A 276 -28.42 13.54 10.29
C GLY A 276 -28.60 14.63 9.21
N GLY A 277 -27.67 14.75 8.26
CA GLY A 277 -27.70 15.80 7.22
C GLY A 277 -28.68 15.59 6.05
N VAL A 278 -28.50 16.41 5.02
CA VAL A 278 -29.38 16.48 3.83
C VAL A 278 -28.87 15.57 2.71
N LEU A 279 -29.69 14.61 2.28
CA LEU A 279 -29.50 13.83 1.05
C LEU A 279 -29.85 14.69 -0.18
N PHE A 280 -29.02 14.68 -1.22
CA PHE A 280 -29.23 15.42 -2.47
C PHE A 280 -29.61 14.52 -3.66
N GLY A 281 -29.43 13.22 -3.54
CA GLY A 281 -29.74 12.25 -4.59
C GLY A 281 -28.82 11.05 -4.51
N ARG A 282 -28.96 10.14 -5.46
CA ARG A 282 -28.28 8.85 -5.43
C ARG A 282 -27.39 8.64 -6.65
N ARG A 283 -26.11 8.37 -6.43
CA ARG A 283 -25.18 8.05 -7.52
C ARG A 283 -25.22 6.56 -7.81
N LEU A 284 -25.13 6.22 -9.10
CA LEU A 284 -25.00 4.83 -9.53
C LEU A 284 -23.70 4.23 -8.98
N VAL A 285 -23.79 3.05 -8.37
CA VAL A 285 -22.65 2.22 -8.00
C VAL A 285 -22.31 1.33 -9.19
N ALA A 286 -21.03 1.14 -9.50
CA ALA A 286 -20.57 0.22 -10.56
C ALA A 286 -20.76 -1.26 -10.15
N CYS A 287 -22.02 -1.63 -9.95
CA CYS A 287 -22.48 -2.92 -9.49
C CYS A 287 -23.90 -3.14 -10.03
N GLY A 288 -23.96 -3.65 -11.25
CA GLY A 288 -25.20 -4.16 -11.83
C GLY A 288 -25.59 -5.53 -11.26
N PRO A 289 -26.77 -6.05 -11.65
CA PRO A 289 -27.30 -7.34 -11.21
C PRO A 289 -26.31 -8.50 -11.38
N ASP A 290 -25.64 -8.57 -12.52
CA ASP A 290 -24.66 -9.62 -12.86
C ASP A 290 -23.21 -9.15 -12.73
N ARG A 291 -22.96 -8.29 -11.73
CA ARG A 291 -21.65 -7.65 -11.44
C ARG A 291 -21.16 -6.68 -12.54
N GLU A 292 -22.05 -6.28 -13.44
CA GLU A 292 -21.76 -5.35 -14.52
C GLU A 292 -21.24 -3.99 -14.01
N LEU A 293 -20.38 -3.36 -14.80
CA LEU A 293 -19.69 -2.11 -14.43
C LEU A 293 -20.36 -0.84 -14.97
N LEU A 294 -21.06 -0.97 -16.09
CA LEU A 294 -21.69 0.09 -16.86
C LEU A 294 -23.03 -0.41 -17.37
N LYS A 295 -23.96 0.50 -17.64
CA LYS A 295 -25.19 0.22 -18.39
C LYS A 295 -25.38 1.20 -19.53
N ASP A 296 -26.20 0.81 -20.49
CA ASP A 296 -26.61 1.69 -21.58
C ASP A 296 -27.30 2.96 -21.06
N GLY A 297 -27.07 4.07 -21.77
CA GLY A 297 -27.54 5.40 -21.41
C GLY A 297 -26.80 6.04 -20.22
N GLN A 298 -25.86 5.36 -19.58
CA GLN A 298 -25.13 5.92 -18.44
C GLN A 298 -24.18 7.04 -18.87
N PRO A 299 -24.18 8.20 -18.18
CA PRO A 299 -23.13 9.19 -18.35
C PRO A 299 -21.79 8.69 -17.82
N VAL A 300 -20.74 8.83 -18.63
CA VAL A 300 -19.35 8.55 -18.26
C VAL A 300 -18.48 9.73 -18.63
N TRP A 301 -17.32 9.83 -18.00
CA TRP A 301 -16.33 10.82 -18.39
C TRP A 301 -15.34 10.21 -19.37
N VAL A 302 -14.82 11.04 -20.27
CA VAL A 302 -13.81 10.63 -21.24
C VAL A 302 -12.72 11.66 -21.42
N ASN A 303 -11.53 11.17 -21.76
CA ASN A 303 -10.45 11.96 -22.33
C ASN A 303 -10.31 11.58 -23.80
N LEU A 304 -10.15 12.60 -24.64
CA LEU A 304 -9.83 12.41 -26.05
C LEU A 304 -8.34 12.60 -26.27
N ASP A 305 -7.75 11.87 -27.20
CA ASP A 305 -6.40 12.13 -27.69
C ASP A 305 -6.38 13.27 -28.72
N GLU A 306 -5.19 13.58 -29.25
CA GLU A 306 -4.99 14.63 -30.27
C GLU A 306 -5.75 14.33 -31.58
N HIS A 307 -6.15 13.08 -31.81
CA HIS A 307 -6.92 12.63 -32.97
C HIS A 307 -8.43 12.54 -32.69
N GLY A 308 -8.88 12.96 -31.50
CA GLY A 308 -10.29 12.90 -31.11
C GLY A 308 -10.81 11.49 -30.82
N GLN A 309 -9.94 10.50 -30.61
CA GLN A 309 -10.30 9.15 -30.20
C GLN A 309 -10.38 9.05 -28.67
N ILE A 310 -11.15 8.07 -28.18
CA ILE A 310 -11.27 7.84 -26.73
C ILE A 310 -9.93 7.31 -26.20
N ALA A 311 -9.23 8.13 -25.41
CA ALA A 311 -7.98 7.75 -24.77
C ALA A 311 -8.20 7.14 -23.37
N ARG A 312 -9.24 7.60 -22.66
CA ARG A 312 -9.63 7.05 -21.34
C ARG A 312 -11.13 7.14 -21.13
N VAL A 313 -11.69 6.15 -20.44
CA VAL A 313 -13.05 6.14 -19.90
C VAL A 313 -12.96 6.00 -18.39
N GLY A 314 -13.87 6.65 -17.67
CA GLY A 314 -13.93 6.45 -16.24
C GLY A 314 -15.26 6.80 -15.63
N LEU A 315 -15.50 6.14 -14.51
CA LEU A 315 -16.82 6.03 -13.93
C LEU A 315 -17.21 7.31 -13.21
N SER A 316 -18.46 7.67 -13.44
CA SER A 316 -19.16 8.81 -12.87
C SER A 316 -19.18 8.86 -11.33
N GLN A 317 -19.19 7.70 -10.68
CA GLN A 317 -19.19 7.58 -9.22
C GLN A 317 -17.85 7.97 -8.60
N ILE A 318 -16.77 7.40 -9.15
CA ILE A 318 -15.39 7.55 -8.69
C ILE A 318 -14.48 7.36 -9.90
N TRP A 319 -13.87 8.45 -10.36
CA TRP A 319 -12.84 8.34 -11.38
C TRP A 319 -11.55 7.83 -10.79
N ARG A 320 -11.08 6.74 -11.38
CA ARG A 320 -9.89 6.04 -10.98
C ARG A 320 -8.99 5.84 -12.18
N ALA A 321 -7.70 6.14 -12.02
CA ALA A 321 -6.68 5.80 -13.00
C ALA A 321 -5.72 4.77 -12.38
N PRO A 322 -5.37 3.69 -13.10
CA PRO A 322 -4.26 2.86 -12.67
C PRO A 322 -2.96 3.68 -12.75
N GLY A 323 -2.02 3.37 -11.86
CA GLY A 323 -0.64 3.74 -12.05
C GLY A 323 -0.03 2.99 -13.23
N GLU A 324 1.21 3.33 -13.56
CA GLU A 324 1.94 2.65 -14.63
C GLU A 324 3.05 1.77 -14.03
N GLY A 325 3.40 0.70 -14.75
CA GLY A 325 4.39 -0.30 -14.35
C GLY A 325 3.90 -1.23 -13.24
N ARG A 326 4.10 -2.54 -13.45
CA ARG A 326 3.72 -3.57 -12.49
C ARG A 326 4.70 -3.64 -11.32
N ALA A 327 4.24 -4.11 -10.16
CA ALA A 327 5.11 -4.27 -9.00
C ALA A 327 6.28 -5.24 -9.27
N GLY A 328 6.09 -6.25 -10.12
CA GLY A 328 7.15 -7.16 -10.59
C GLY A 328 8.25 -6.47 -11.38
N GLU A 329 7.91 -5.56 -12.31
CA GLU A 329 8.88 -4.77 -13.08
C GLU A 329 9.74 -3.89 -12.17
N ARG A 330 9.13 -3.36 -11.10
CA ARG A 330 9.80 -2.51 -10.10
C ARG A 330 10.64 -3.32 -9.10
N ALA A 331 10.32 -4.60 -8.91
CA ALA A 331 11.08 -5.50 -8.04
C ALA A 331 12.33 -6.07 -8.74
N GLY A 332 12.35 -6.09 -10.08
CA GLY A 332 13.45 -6.63 -10.87
C GLY A 332 13.77 -8.08 -10.49
N GLU A 333 15.04 -8.38 -10.26
CA GLU A 333 15.53 -9.71 -9.87
C GLU A 333 15.01 -10.20 -8.51
N ALA A 334 14.51 -9.29 -7.66
CA ALA A 334 13.97 -9.66 -6.36
C ALA A 334 12.55 -10.27 -6.44
N THR A 335 12.02 -10.53 -7.63
CA THR A 335 10.76 -11.27 -7.82
C THR A 335 10.84 -12.68 -7.20
N PRO A 336 9.72 -13.26 -6.71
CA PRO A 336 9.71 -14.59 -6.10
C PRO A 336 10.40 -15.66 -6.97
N CYS A 337 11.18 -16.56 -6.36
CA CYS A 337 11.74 -17.71 -7.07
C CYS A 337 10.63 -18.61 -7.60
N ARG A 338 10.63 -18.92 -8.90
CA ARG A 338 9.62 -19.78 -9.55
C ARG A 338 10.14 -21.14 -10.04
N GLY A 339 11.45 -21.22 -10.29
CA GLY A 339 12.09 -22.40 -10.87
C GLY A 339 12.81 -23.27 -9.84
N PRO A 340 13.57 -24.28 -10.31
CA PRO A 340 14.38 -25.15 -9.46
C PRO A 340 15.60 -24.43 -8.86
N GLU A 341 16.01 -23.31 -9.44
CA GLU A 341 17.09 -22.46 -8.95
C GLU A 341 16.53 -21.40 -8.01
N LEU A 342 17.01 -21.44 -6.77
CA LEU A 342 16.44 -20.72 -5.65
C LEU A 342 17.48 -19.77 -5.06
N CYS A 343 17.03 -18.57 -4.67
CA CYS A 343 17.87 -17.63 -3.94
C CYS A 343 18.29 -18.23 -2.58
N PRO A 344 19.33 -17.67 -1.91
CA PRO A 344 19.86 -18.23 -0.68
C PRO A 344 18.82 -18.55 0.40
N SER A 345 17.89 -17.63 0.69
CA SER A 345 16.82 -17.89 1.66
C SER A 345 15.83 -18.95 1.19
N CYS A 346 15.49 -19.01 -0.09
CA CYS A 346 14.55 -20.01 -0.58
C CYS A 346 15.14 -21.42 -0.54
N ARG A 347 16.47 -21.56 -0.75
CA ARG A 347 17.22 -22.83 -0.58
C ARG A 347 17.24 -23.31 0.86
N VAL A 348 17.25 -22.39 1.84
CA VAL A 348 17.27 -22.75 3.26
C VAL A 348 15.85 -23.02 3.76
N PHE A 349 14.90 -22.12 3.48
CA PHE A 349 13.57 -22.15 4.10
C PHE A 349 12.47 -22.85 3.29
N GLY A 350 12.73 -23.24 2.05
CA GLY A 350 11.81 -24.09 1.30
C GLY A 350 10.79 -23.39 0.40
N SER A 351 11.03 -22.18 -0.11
CA SER A 351 9.97 -21.39 -0.78
C SER A 351 10.08 -21.28 -2.29
N VAL A 352 9.01 -21.65 -3.01
CA VAL A 352 8.94 -21.61 -4.49
C VAL A 352 7.56 -21.21 -5.00
N GLU A 353 7.50 -20.11 -5.72
CA GLU A 353 6.28 -19.71 -6.42
C GLU A 353 6.09 -20.52 -7.71
N HIS A 354 5.37 -21.64 -7.64
CA HIS A 354 5.14 -22.47 -8.84
C HIS A 354 3.83 -22.15 -9.57
N LEU A 355 2.92 -21.35 -9.00
CA LEU A 355 1.67 -21.02 -9.67
C LEU A 355 1.90 -19.93 -10.71
N THR A 356 1.36 -20.15 -11.90
CA THR A 356 1.21 -19.10 -12.91
C THR A 356 0.23 -18.03 -12.44
N PRO A 357 0.26 -16.82 -13.00
CA PRO A 357 -0.73 -15.79 -12.69
C PRO A 357 -2.18 -16.24 -12.89
N ASP A 358 -2.45 -17.04 -13.92
CA ASP A 358 -3.79 -17.54 -14.23
C ASP A 358 -4.26 -18.58 -13.20
N GLU A 359 -3.39 -19.52 -12.83
CA GLU A 359 -3.67 -20.48 -11.74
C GLU A 359 -3.91 -19.78 -10.41
N LYS A 360 -3.23 -18.66 -10.15
CA LYS A 360 -3.53 -17.82 -8.98
C LYS A 360 -4.91 -17.19 -9.10
N ALA A 361 -5.26 -16.60 -10.24
CA ALA A 361 -6.56 -15.97 -10.43
C ALA A 361 -7.72 -16.95 -10.17
N ASP A 362 -7.56 -18.22 -10.56
CA ASP A 362 -8.56 -19.27 -10.35
C ASP A 362 -8.67 -19.74 -8.89
N VAL A 363 -7.60 -19.63 -8.10
CA VAL A 363 -7.58 -19.93 -6.65
C VAL A 363 -8.12 -18.75 -5.82
N VAL A 364 -8.04 -17.53 -6.36
CA VAL A 364 -8.29 -16.26 -5.65
C VAL A 364 -9.77 -15.83 -5.75
N ALA A 365 -10.65 -16.58 -5.09
CA ALA A 365 -12.00 -16.10 -4.77
C ALA A 365 -12.06 -15.32 -3.43
N ASN A 366 -10.91 -14.90 -2.87
CA ASN A 366 -10.71 -13.88 -1.78
C ASN A 366 -9.40 -14.06 -0.97
N ARG A 367 -8.39 -14.81 -1.44
CA ARG A 367 -7.11 -14.98 -0.71
C ARG A 367 -5.98 -14.25 -1.45
N GLY A 368 -5.07 -13.62 -0.71
CA GLY A 368 -4.00 -12.78 -1.28
C GLY A 368 -2.94 -13.56 -2.05
N ALA A 369 -1.69 -13.06 -2.06
CA ALA A 369 -0.58 -13.77 -2.68
C ALA A 369 -0.37 -15.16 -2.03
N GLU A 370 -0.59 -16.21 -2.79
CA GLU A 370 -0.27 -17.59 -2.39
C GLU A 370 1.13 -17.97 -2.86
N GLN A 371 1.79 -18.87 -2.13
CA GLN A 371 3.14 -19.35 -2.44
C GLN A 371 3.27 -20.81 -2.02
N ASN A 372 3.67 -21.66 -2.94
CA ASN A 372 3.91 -23.07 -2.68
C ASN A 372 5.33 -23.32 -2.19
N SER A 373 5.56 -24.40 -1.46
CA SER A 373 6.83 -24.63 -0.77
C SER A 373 7.28 -26.06 -0.97
N TYR A 374 8.59 -26.29 -1.04
CA TYR A 374 9.15 -27.63 -0.85
C TYR A 374 9.56 -27.79 0.62
N MET A 375 9.93 -29.00 1.01
CA MET A 375 10.50 -29.23 2.34
C MET A 375 11.85 -28.53 2.44
N GLY A 376 11.87 -27.36 3.09
CA GLY A 376 13.10 -26.63 3.38
C GLY A 376 14.04 -27.42 4.29
N HIS A 377 15.21 -26.85 4.54
CA HIS A 377 16.30 -27.45 5.31
C HIS A 377 16.33 -26.98 6.76
N VAL A 378 15.32 -26.23 7.20
CA VAL A 378 15.24 -25.67 8.55
C VAL A 378 13.85 -25.88 9.15
N TRP A 379 13.83 -26.33 10.40
CA TRP A 379 12.62 -26.52 11.21
C TRP A 379 12.78 -25.74 12.51
N ILE A 380 11.69 -25.07 12.91
CA ILE A 380 11.72 -24.09 13.98
C ILE A 380 10.69 -24.47 15.04
N GLY A 381 11.19 -24.71 16.25
CA GLY A 381 10.39 -24.98 17.43
C GLY A 381 9.68 -23.73 17.95
N SER A 382 8.74 -23.92 18.87
CA SER A 382 8.20 -22.83 19.68
C SER A 382 9.20 -22.41 20.74
N ALA A 383 8.98 -21.24 21.35
CA ALA A 383 9.74 -20.81 22.49
C ALA A 383 9.37 -21.60 23.75
N ASP A 384 10.39 -22.04 24.46
CA ASP A 384 10.33 -22.60 25.81
C ASP A 384 10.86 -21.55 26.79
N TYR A 385 10.09 -21.25 27.84
CA TYR A 385 10.50 -20.30 28.87
C TYR A 385 11.28 -21.01 29.97
N ALA A 386 12.34 -20.37 30.48
CA ALA A 386 13.02 -20.85 31.69
C ALA A 386 12.09 -20.78 32.91
N GLU A 387 11.34 -19.68 33.00
CA GLU A 387 10.27 -19.46 33.97
C GLU A 387 9.06 -18.88 33.24
N ILE A 388 7.86 -19.38 33.53
CA ILE A 388 6.63 -18.92 32.87
C ILE A 388 6.40 -17.44 33.21
N PRO A 389 6.46 -16.52 32.23
CA PRO A 389 6.33 -15.10 32.51
C PRO A 389 4.88 -14.72 32.80
N GLN A 390 4.68 -13.73 33.68
CA GLN A 390 3.39 -13.09 33.80
C GLN A 390 3.11 -12.26 32.54
N VAL A 391 2.06 -12.63 31.81
CA VAL A 391 1.65 -11.93 30.59
C VAL A 391 0.76 -10.74 30.95
N HIS A 392 1.03 -9.59 30.36
CA HIS A 392 0.23 -8.37 30.54
C HIS A 392 -0.50 -7.99 29.25
N LEU A 393 -1.67 -7.39 29.38
CA LEU A 393 -2.44 -6.88 28.25
C LEU A 393 -2.02 -5.45 27.94
N VAL A 394 -1.67 -5.22 26.69
CA VAL A 394 -1.21 -3.94 26.17
C VAL A 394 -2.20 -3.45 25.12
N ASP A 395 -2.68 -2.23 25.29
CA ASP A 395 -3.62 -1.59 24.39
C ASP A 395 -2.85 -0.76 23.34
N LEU A 396 -2.91 -1.22 22.08
CA LEU A 396 -2.20 -0.59 20.97
C LEU A 396 -3.16 0.30 20.15
N PRO A 397 -2.80 1.57 19.89
CA PRO A 397 -3.65 2.45 19.08
C PRO A 397 -3.72 1.95 17.63
N ARG A 398 -4.75 2.39 16.89
CA ARG A 398 -4.85 2.04 15.47
C ARG A 398 -3.69 2.67 14.70
N VAL A 399 -2.98 1.84 13.94
CA VAL A 399 -1.94 2.28 13.02
C VAL A 399 -2.50 2.38 11.61
N ASP A 400 -2.38 3.57 11.01
CA ASP A 400 -2.53 3.69 9.56
C ASP A 400 -1.21 3.39 8.86
N ALA A 401 -1.24 2.44 7.93
CA ALA A 401 -0.14 2.20 7.00
C ALA A 401 -0.42 2.91 5.67
N PRO A 402 0.61 3.52 5.04
CA PRO A 402 0.48 4.00 3.67
C PRO A 402 -0.01 2.90 2.74
N ARG A 403 -0.86 3.25 1.78
CA ARG A 403 -1.32 2.30 0.76
C ARG A 403 -0.13 1.84 -0.07
N PRO A 404 -0.09 0.57 -0.55
CA PRO A 404 1.02 0.08 -1.39
C PRO A 404 1.33 0.97 -2.61
N GLY A 405 0.32 1.66 -3.16
CA GLY A 405 0.50 2.64 -4.24
C GLY A 405 1.12 3.99 -3.84
N ALA A 406 1.46 4.22 -2.57
CA ALA A 406 2.06 5.47 -2.12
C ALA A 406 3.57 5.48 -2.45
N GLY A 407 3.90 5.82 -3.69
CA GLY A 407 5.27 5.76 -4.21
C GLY A 407 6.29 6.57 -3.43
N GLN A 408 5.90 7.66 -2.77
CA GLN A 408 6.79 8.44 -1.89
C GLN A 408 7.40 7.61 -0.73
N PHE A 409 6.73 6.53 -0.32
CA PHE A 409 7.24 5.61 0.71
C PHE A 409 7.92 4.39 0.10
N TYR A 410 7.34 3.82 -0.97
CA TYR A 410 7.69 2.48 -1.45
C TYR A 410 8.61 2.47 -2.67
N LEU A 411 8.84 3.60 -3.33
CA LEU A 411 9.70 3.69 -4.52
C LEU A 411 10.99 4.45 -4.22
N VAL A 412 12.04 4.11 -4.97
CA VAL A 412 13.34 4.78 -4.95
C VAL A 412 13.24 6.10 -5.71
N ASP A 413 13.39 7.23 -5.01
CA ASP A 413 13.56 8.55 -5.60
C ASP A 413 14.09 9.54 -4.57
N ARG A 414 14.60 10.68 -5.03
CA ARG A 414 15.08 11.76 -4.16
C ARG A 414 13.98 12.79 -3.90
N THR A 415 14.08 13.42 -2.74
CA THR A 415 13.24 14.56 -2.36
C THR A 415 13.47 15.73 -3.33
N ILE A 416 12.37 16.34 -3.76
CA ILE A 416 12.35 17.61 -4.49
C ILE A 416 11.84 18.67 -3.51
N ASP A 417 12.74 19.55 -3.08
CA ASP A 417 12.44 20.72 -2.26
C ASP A 417 11.65 21.77 -3.06
N VAL A 418 10.91 22.65 -2.37
CA VAL A 418 10.19 23.77 -3.02
C VAL A 418 11.13 24.82 -3.63
N HIS A 419 12.37 24.93 -3.13
CA HIS A 419 13.39 25.85 -3.62
C HIS A 419 14.27 25.27 -4.73
N ASP A 420 14.19 23.95 -4.99
CA ASP A 420 14.87 23.34 -6.13
C ASP A 420 14.28 23.89 -7.45
N LYS A 421 15.14 24.19 -8.43
CA LYS A 421 14.74 24.55 -9.79
C LYS A 421 13.76 23.53 -10.39
N SER A 422 13.85 22.27 -9.98
CA SER A 422 12.94 21.20 -10.40
C SER A 422 11.50 21.34 -9.85
N ALA A 423 11.26 22.14 -8.80
CA ALA A 423 9.93 22.42 -8.25
C ALA A 423 9.00 23.11 -9.26
N SER A 424 9.56 23.97 -10.12
CA SER A 424 8.84 24.61 -11.23
C SER A 424 8.29 23.58 -12.25
N ARG A 425 8.87 22.38 -12.30
CA ARG A 425 8.49 21.26 -13.17
C ARG A 425 7.51 20.30 -12.48
N LEU A 426 6.92 20.69 -11.35
CA LEU A 426 5.85 19.93 -10.72
C LEU A 426 4.54 20.11 -11.50
N PRO A 427 3.76 19.04 -11.67
CA PRO A 427 2.53 19.09 -12.45
C PRO A 427 1.50 20.01 -11.77
N GLU A 428 0.98 20.97 -12.52
CA GLU A 428 -0.12 21.85 -12.07
C GLU A 428 -1.46 21.11 -12.09
N ARG A 429 -1.66 20.28 -13.12
CA ARG A 429 -2.80 19.39 -13.31
C ARG A 429 -2.29 17.97 -13.63
N GLY A 430 -3.05 16.94 -13.27
CA GLY A 430 -2.69 15.55 -13.52
C GLY A 430 -2.16 14.80 -12.29
N GLN A 431 -1.38 13.74 -12.57
CA GLN A 431 -0.87 12.76 -11.62
C GLN A 431 0.20 13.37 -10.70
N ALA A 432 0.13 13.12 -9.38
CA ALA A 432 1.11 13.64 -8.42
C ALA A 432 2.42 12.82 -8.45
N ARG A 433 3.58 13.44 -8.16
CA ARG A 433 4.88 12.72 -8.21
C ARG A 433 5.01 11.55 -7.23
N ARG A 434 4.19 11.53 -6.18
CA ARG A 434 4.08 10.38 -5.26
C ARG A 434 3.48 9.11 -5.91
N GLU A 435 2.87 9.22 -7.08
CA GLU A 435 2.10 8.13 -7.71
C GLU A 435 2.98 7.35 -8.70
N TRP A 436 2.68 6.07 -8.89
CA TRP A 436 3.39 5.15 -9.79
C TRP A 436 3.10 5.53 -11.25
N GLY A 437 4.14 5.65 -12.07
CA GLY A 437 4.01 6.13 -13.46
C GLY A 437 4.01 7.65 -13.61
N SER A 438 4.12 8.39 -12.51
CA SER A 438 4.23 9.85 -12.59
C SER A 438 5.54 10.28 -13.22
N ALA A 439 5.69 11.57 -13.54
CA ALA A 439 6.93 12.13 -14.09
C ALA A 439 8.20 11.89 -13.23
N ALA A 440 8.03 11.46 -11.98
CA ALA A 440 9.12 10.99 -11.13
C ALA A 440 9.81 9.71 -11.66
N ASP A 441 9.11 8.92 -12.46
CA ASP A 441 9.64 7.71 -13.11
C ASP A 441 10.61 8.04 -14.26
N ARG A 442 10.61 9.27 -14.78
CA ARG A 442 11.55 9.72 -15.85
C ARG A 442 11.61 8.76 -17.04
N GLY A 443 10.46 8.19 -17.41
CA GLY A 443 10.32 7.26 -18.54
C GLY A 443 10.59 5.79 -18.22
N ARG A 444 10.99 5.43 -16.99
CA ARG A 444 11.15 4.04 -16.55
C ARG A 444 10.55 3.80 -15.15
N PRO A 445 9.87 2.67 -14.89
CA PRO A 445 9.33 2.41 -13.55
C PRO A 445 10.41 2.52 -12.47
N ARG A 446 10.22 3.42 -11.49
CA ARG A 446 11.07 3.45 -10.28
C ARG A 446 11.03 2.12 -9.56
N GLU A 447 12.21 1.67 -9.13
CA GLU A 447 12.39 0.45 -8.36
C GLU A 447 11.69 0.53 -7.00
N LEU A 448 11.35 -0.64 -6.47
CA LEU A 448 10.89 -0.77 -5.09
C LEU A 448 12.04 -0.44 -4.13
N ARG A 449 11.71 0.31 -3.09
CA ARG A 449 12.67 0.74 -2.07
C ARG A 449 13.22 -0.42 -1.23
N GLY A 450 12.44 -1.49 -1.07
CA GLY A 450 12.92 -2.76 -0.55
C GLY A 450 12.10 -3.35 0.59
N ARG A 451 12.78 -3.97 1.56
CA ARG A 451 12.17 -4.71 2.67
C ARG A 451 11.86 -3.79 3.83
N LYS A 452 10.57 -3.54 4.06
CA LYS A 452 10.10 -2.72 5.18
C LYS A 452 10.54 -3.32 6.52
N ARG A 453 11.17 -2.50 7.37
CA ARG A 453 11.51 -2.82 8.77
C ARG A 453 11.24 -1.63 9.68
N TYR A 454 10.79 -1.92 10.89
CA TYR A 454 10.62 -0.90 11.92
C TYR A 454 11.95 -0.58 12.58
N TRP A 455 12.14 0.68 12.98
CA TRP A 455 13.29 1.06 13.81
C TRP A 455 13.26 0.28 15.13
N THR A 456 14.43 -0.08 15.61
CA THR A 456 14.61 -0.72 16.91
C THR A 456 14.78 0.37 17.96
N THR A 457 13.84 0.48 18.89
CA THR A 457 13.87 1.49 19.97
C THR A 457 13.89 0.80 21.33
N SER A 458 14.59 1.39 22.31
CA SER A 458 14.55 0.98 23.72
C SER A 458 13.25 1.36 24.40
N GLN A 459 12.73 2.52 24.04
CA GLN A 459 11.44 2.94 24.51
C GLN A 459 10.34 2.25 23.70
N THR A 460 9.17 2.13 24.31
CA THR A 460 7.92 1.71 23.68
C THR A 460 7.05 2.96 23.49
N PRO A 461 7.42 3.87 22.55
CA PRO A 461 6.93 5.23 22.57
C PRO A 461 5.42 5.17 22.28
N ARG A 462 4.63 5.60 23.27
CA ARG A 462 3.19 5.79 23.15
C ARG A 462 2.34 4.51 23.04
N VAL A 463 2.82 3.42 23.65
CA VAL A 463 1.89 2.45 24.25
C VAL A 463 1.26 3.17 25.44
N THR A 464 0.14 3.83 25.23
CA THR A 464 -0.65 4.38 26.33
C THR A 464 -1.21 3.19 27.11
N GLU A 465 -0.81 3.03 28.36
CA GLU A 465 -1.84 2.77 29.37
C GLU A 465 -2.84 3.90 29.19
N VAL A 466 -3.96 3.63 28.52
CA VAL A 466 -4.95 4.66 28.29
C VAL A 466 -5.63 4.92 29.64
N THR A 467 -5.09 5.87 30.39
CA THR A 467 -5.64 6.35 31.67
C THR A 467 -6.79 7.35 31.47
N GLY A 468 -7.13 7.69 30.22
CA GLY A 468 -8.27 8.53 29.86
C GLY A 468 -9.46 7.73 29.33
N GLU A 469 -10.66 8.31 29.37
CA GLU A 469 -11.85 7.71 28.78
C GLU A 469 -11.64 7.48 27.27
N ILE A 470 -11.50 6.21 26.88
CA ILE A 470 -11.46 5.79 25.48
C ILE A 470 -12.83 6.11 24.87
N SER A 471 -12.89 7.05 23.92
CA SER A 471 -14.07 7.25 23.09
C SER A 471 -14.43 5.94 22.40
N ALA A 472 -15.72 5.59 22.34
CA ALA A 472 -16.21 4.37 21.67
C ALA A 472 -15.80 4.25 20.19
N ASP A 473 -15.35 5.35 19.57
CA ASP A 473 -14.88 5.41 18.19
C ASP A 473 -13.38 5.08 18.01
N ASP A 474 -12.57 5.03 19.08
CA ASP A 474 -11.15 4.67 19.00
C ASP A 474 -10.97 3.14 19.06
N HIS A 475 -10.87 2.52 17.89
CA HIS A 475 -10.57 1.10 17.76
C HIS A 475 -9.14 0.77 18.25
N VAL A 476 -9.00 0.36 19.51
CA VAL A 476 -7.76 -0.12 20.12
C VAL A 476 -7.58 -1.62 19.86
N SER A 477 -6.36 -2.05 19.52
CA SER A 477 -6.01 -3.47 19.42
C SER A 477 -5.33 -3.94 20.71
N ARG A 478 -6.03 -4.74 21.51
CA ARG A 478 -5.46 -5.35 22.72
C ARG A 478 -4.52 -6.51 22.37
N ARG A 479 -3.34 -6.55 22.97
CA ARG A 479 -2.32 -7.59 22.76
C ARG A 479 -1.80 -8.14 24.09
N ALA A 480 -1.73 -9.45 24.20
CA ALA A 480 -0.96 -10.10 25.25
C ALA A 480 0.55 -9.91 24.97
N CYS A 481 1.31 -9.51 25.98
CA CYS A 481 2.75 -9.30 25.90
C CYS A 481 3.47 -9.94 27.08
N VAL A 482 4.60 -10.61 26.81
CA VAL A 482 5.57 -10.95 27.85
C VAL A 482 6.43 -9.71 28.15
N PRO A 483 6.81 -9.46 29.41
CA PRO A 483 7.55 -8.26 29.80
C PRO A 483 9.00 -8.29 29.30
N ALA A 484 9.64 -7.12 29.27
CA ALA A 484 11.10 -7.03 29.14
C ALA A 484 11.79 -7.79 30.29
N GLY A 485 13.00 -8.30 30.04
CA GLY A 485 13.73 -9.22 30.91
C GLY A 485 13.31 -10.69 30.78
N THR A 486 12.21 -10.99 30.07
CA THR A 486 11.79 -12.39 29.84
C THR A 486 12.84 -13.13 29.02
N ARG A 487 13.33 -14.26 29.54
CA ARG A 487 14.24 -15.17 28.84
C ARG A 487 13.50 -16.39 28.30
N PHE A 488 13.73 -16.73 27.03
CA PHE A 488 13.16 -17.90 26.38
C PHE A 488 14.14 -18.51 25.38
N THR A 489 14.09 -19.83 25.22
CA THR A 489 14.93 -20.57 24.28
C THR A 489 14.07 -21.19 23.20
N TRP A 490 14.57 -21.25 21.98
CA TRP A 490 13.90 -21.92 20.87
C TRP A 490 14.92 -22.59 19.97
N ARG A 491 14.51 -23.71 19.39
CA ARG A 491 15.40 -24.56 18.59
C ARG A 491 15.22 -24.33 17.10
N VAL A 492 16.34 -24.17 16.39
CA VAL A 492 16.41 -24.18 14.92
C VAL A 492 17.15 -25.43 14.49
N VAL A 493 16.42 -26.46 14.07
CA VAL A 493 17.00 -27.68 13.49
C VAL A 493 17.31 -27.43 12.03
N PHE A 494 18.48 -27.88 11.56
CA PHE A 494 18.87 -27.74 10.16
C PHE A 494 19.53 -29.00 9.62
N GLU A 495 19.38 -29.22 8.30
CA GLU A 495 19.96 -30.38 7.62
C GLU A 495 20.62 -30.01 6.28
N GLY A 496 21.85 -30.50 6.08
CA GLY A 496 22.54 -30.45 4.79
C GLY A 496 22.92 -29.04 4.34
N LEU A 497 23.16 -28.13 5.30
CA LEU A 497 23.56 -26.74 5.03
C LEU A 497 25.08 -26.63 4.92
N SER A 498 25.59 -25.78 4.05
CA SER A 498 27.02 -25.46 4.06
C SER A 498 27.38 -24.58 5.28
N PRO A 499 28.67 -24.53 5.66
CA PRO A 499 29.15 -23.65 6.74
C PRO A 499 28.66 -22.20 6.61
N GLU A 500 28.77 -21.60 5.42
CA GLU A 500 28.31 -20.23 5.17
C GLU A 500 26.78 -20.06 5.31
N GLN A 501 26.00 -21.11 5.01
CA GLN A 501 24.54 -21.09 5.21
C GLN A 501 24.16 -21.16 6.69
N VAL A 502 24.89 -21.96 7.48
CA VAL A 502 24.74 -21.98 8.95
C VAL A 502 25.15 -20.63 9.54
N GLY A 503 26.26 -20.04 9.07
CA GLY A 503 26.68 -18.68 9.44
C GLY A 503 25.61 -17.62 9.17
N GLY A 504 24.93 -17.71 8.04
CA GLY A 504 23.79 -16.84 7.72
C GLY A 504 22.60 -17.00 8.68
N LEU A 505 22.32 -18.22 9.16
CA LEU A 505 21.30 -18.47 10.18
C LEU A 505 21.72 -17.91 11.55
N VAL A 506 22.98 -18.13 11.95
CA VAL A 506 23.54 -17.61 13.20
C VAL A 506 23.47 -16.09 13.22
N GLY A 507 23.95 -15.42 12.16
CA GLY A 507 23.88 -13.95 12.04
C GLY A 507 22.45 -13.43 12.00
N ALA A 508 21.48 -14.22 11.51
CA ALA A 508 20.07 -13.85 11.53
C ALA A 508 19.42 -14.00 12.92
N CYS A 509 19.84 -14.99 13.72
CA CYS A 509 19.38 -15.19 15.11
C CYS A 509 20.04 -14.20 16.08
N ALA A 510 21.34 -13.94 15.90
CA ALA A 510 22.15 -13.07 16.73
C ALA A 510 22.84 -11.99 15.88
N PRO A 511 22.11 -10.90 15.52
CA PRO A 511 22.64 -9.83 14.67
C PRO A 511 23.96 -9.22 15.14
N ARG A 512 24.24 -9.24 16.46
CA ARG A 512 25.53 -8.82 17.04
C ARG A 512 26.72 -9.55 16.39
N LEU A 513 26.65 -10.87 16.26
CA LEU A 513 27.75 -11.67 15.69
C LEU A 513 28.01 -11.31 14.22
N TRP A 514 26.95 -10.99 13.47
CA TRP A 514 27.08 -10.53 12.09
C TRP A 514 27.76 -9.15 12.00
N LEU A 515 27.37 -8.21 12.87
CA LEU A 515 27.98 -6.88 12.91
C LEU A 515 29.47 -6.94 13.30
N GLU A 516 29.82 -7.74 14.30
CA GLU A 516 31.21 -7.99 14.72
C GLU A 516 32.09 -8.54 13.59
N ALA A 517 31.53 -9.43 12.75
CA ALA A 517 32.23 -10.03 11.62
C ALA A 517 32.34 -9.08 10.40
N TRP A 518 31.32 -8.26 10.13
CA TRP A 518 31.30 -7.40 8.93
C TRP A 518 32.08 -6.10 9.09
N GLN A 519 32.05 -5.47 10.27
CA GLN A 519 32.81 -4.23 10.59
C GLN A 519 32.59 -3.05 9.62
N GLY A 520 31.49 -3.03 8.85
CA GLY A 520 31.13 -1.94 7.94
C GLY A 520 30.12 -0.94 8.52
N HIS A 521 29.91 -0.94 9.83
CA HIS A 521 29.02 -0.03 10.55
C HIS A 521 29.80 0.82 11.57
N GLU A 522 29.22 1.92 12.02
CA GLU A 522 29.84 2.82 12.99
C GLU A 522 29.34 2.61 14.44
N GLY A 523 28.19 1.95 14.65
CA GLY A 523 27.61 1.73 15.99
C GLY A 523 28.26 0.59 16.78
N ASP A 524 27.80 0.36 18.02
CA ASP A 524 28.23 -0.79 18.82
C ASP A 524 27.45 -2.06 18.41
N PRO A 525 28.10 -3.18 18.04
CA PRO A 525 27.41 -4.44 17.78
C PRO A 525 26.53 -4.91 18.94
N ALA A 526 26.85 -4.53 20.18
CA ALA A 526 26.06 -4.84 21.37
C ALA A 526 24.67 -4.21 21.36
N ASP A 527 24.42 -3.18 20.54
CA ASP A 527 23.11 -2.54 20.38
C ASP A 527 22.18 -3.27 19.42
N ALA A 528 22.67 -4.29 18.71
CA ALA A 528 21.86 -5.03 17.75
C ALA A 528 20.75 -5.85 18.44
N ARG A 529 19.53 -5.77 17.92
CA ARG A 529 18.38 -6.53 18.45
C ARG A 529 17.75 -7.41 17.37
N PHE A 530 17.35 -8.61 17.77
CA PHE A 530 16.40 -9.42 17.02
C PHE A 530 14.99 -8.87 17.25
N ARG A 531 14.19 -8.76 16.18
CA ARG A 531 12.82 -8.18 16.25
C ARG A 531 11.77 -9.24 15.96
N LEU A 532 10.82 -9.44 16.88
CA LEU A 532 9.72 -10.41 16.76
C LEU A 532 8.39 -9.90 17.35
N GLY A 533 7.28 -10.54 16.98
CA GLY A 533 5.95 -10.19 17.49
C GLY A 533 5.25 -9.06 16.71
N GLY A 534 3.94 -8.91 16.95
CA GLY A 534 3.07 -8.01 16.17
C GLY A 534 3.13 -6.52 16.58
N GLY A 535 3.90 -6.19 17.62
CA GLY A 535 3.95 -4.84 18.21
C GLY A 535 5.12 -3.97 17.74
N GLN A 536 5.94 -4.43 16.79
CA GLN A 536 7.12 -3.71 16.29
C GLN A 536 6.91 -2.24 15.90
N PRO A 537 5.78 -1.85 15.29
CA PRO A 537 5.38 -0.44 15.13
C PRO A 537 5.57 0.44 16.39
N PHE A 538 5.34 -0.12 17.56
CA PHE A 538 5.27 0.60 18.83
C PHE A 538 6.51 0.44 19.69
N GLY A 539 7.63 0.02 19.07
CA GLY A 539 8.87 -0.27 19.78
C GLY A 539 8.91 -1.66 20.42
N LEU A 540 7.79 -2.38 20.51
CA LEU A 540 7.73 -3.73 21.09
C LEU A 540 8.53 -4.76 20.28
N GLY A 541 8.95 -5.84 20.93
CA GLY A 541 9.47 -7.01 20.24
C GLY A 541 10.97 -7.04 19.98
N ALA A 542 11.78 -6.22 20.64
CA ALA A 542 13.24 -6.33 20.63
C ALA A 542 13.74 -7.36 21.65
N ALA A 543 14.74 -8.16 21.25
CA ALA A 543 15.44 -9.11 22.09
C ALA A 543 16.94 -9.21 21.71
N ILE A 544 17.77 -9.60 22.67
CA ILE A 544 19.17 -9.99 22.46
C ILE A 544 19.20 -11.51 22.31
N GLY A 545 19.95 -12.01 21.33
CA GLY A 545 20.06 -13.43 21.03
C GLY A 545 21.46 -13.99 21.33
N GLU A 546 21.49 -15.10 22.07
CA GLU A 546 22.64 -15.97 22.28
C GLU A 546 22.40 -17.29 21.54
N VAL A 547 23.44 -17.85 20.92
CA VAL A 547 23.32 -19.04 20.08
C VAL A 547 24.32 -20.07 20.55
N GLU A 548 23.85 -21.31 20.76
CA GLU A 548 24.67 -22.49 20.92
C GLU A 548 24.49 -23.39 19.69
N LEU A 549 25.60 -23.85 19.10
CA LEU A 549 25.60 -24.72 17.93
C LEU A 549 25.90 -26.17 18.31
N HIS A 550 25.03 -27.06 17.87
CA HIS A 550 25.24 -28.50 17.97
C HIS A 550 25.30 -29.07 16.55
N VAL A 551 26.43 -29.68 16.19
CA VAL A 551 26.62 -30.37 14.91
C VAL A 551 26.55 -31.86 15.14
N GLU A 552 25.79 -32.56 14.29
CA GLU A 552 25.68 -34.00 14.30
C GLU A 552 26.31 -34.63 13.06
N ASP A 553 26.89 -35.81 13.26
CA ASP A 553 27.27 -36.68 12.15
C ASP A 553 26.03 -37.40 11.62
N MET A 554 25.54 -36.93 10.47
CA MET A 554 24.39 -37.51 9.79
C MET A 554 24.63 -38.94 9.33
N ARG A 555 25.84 -39.29 8.88
CA ARG A 555 26.15 -40.67 8.47
C ARG A 555 25.99 -41.60 9.67
N LYS A 556 26.54 -41.22 10.82
CA LYS A 556 26.37 -41.95 12.07
C LYS A 556 24.90 -42.02 12.49
N ARG A 557 24.17 -40.90 12.45
CA ARG A 557 22.76 -40.83 12.87
C ARG A 557 21.83 -41.69 12.01
N TRP A 558 21.95 -41.63 10.68
CA TRP A 558 21.04 -42.32 9.76
C TRP A 558 21.40 -43.78 9.51
N THR A 559 22.70 -44.12 9.54
CA THR A 559 23.16 -45.47 9.15
C THR A 559 23.65 -46.31 10.32
N GLY A 560 23.91 -45.70 11.49
CA GLY A 560 24.56 -46.37 12.63
C GLY A 560 26.03 -46.73 12.41
N LEU A 561 26.59 -46.45 11.23
CA LEU A 561 28.00 -46.68 10.91
C LEU A 561 28.89 -45.69 11.68
N PRO A 562 30.18 -46.02 11.91
CA PRO A 562 31.14 -45.06 12.41
C PRO A 562 31.09 -43.78 11.56
N GLY A 563 31.03 -42.65 12.25
CA GLY A 563 31.03 -41.34 11.63
C GLY A 563 32.31 -41.08 10.82
N ASP A 564 32.26 -40.11 9.91
CA ASP A 564 33.49 -39.62 9.30
C ASP A 564 34.29 -38.94 10.43
N ALA A 565 35.55 -39.35 10.63
CA ALA A 565 36.36 -38.95 11.76
C ALA A 565 36.83 -37.48 11.67
N THR A 566 35.90 -36.54 11.81
CA THR A 566 36.14 -35.13 12.14
C THR A 566 34.80 -34.50 12.55
N ALA A 567 34.42 -34.61 13.83
CA ALA A 567 33.66 -33.53 14.44
C ALA A 567 34.65 -32.35 14.55
N GLN A 568 34.85 -31.61 13.46
CA GLN A 568 35.55 -30.34 13.55
C GLN A 568 34.79 -29.50 14.57
N VAL A 569 35.50 -28.97 15.57
CA VAL A 569 34.93 -27.92 16.42
C VAL A 569 34.69 -26.75 15.48
N VAL A 570 33.42 -26.55 15.12
CA VAL A 570 33.02 -25.45 14.25
C VAL A 570 32.71 -24.27 15.15
N ASP A 571 33.55 -23.25 15.10
CA ASP A 571 33.34 -22.02 15.85
C ASP A 571 32.27 -21.15 15.17
N LEU A 572 31.36 -20.59 15.97
CA LEU A 572 30.26 -19.75 15.51
C LEU A 572 30.77 -18.51 14.77
N ARG A 573 31.85 -17.90 15.27
CA ARG A 573 32.43 -16.70 14.67
C ARG A 573 32.97 -16.99 13.27
N THR A 574 33.73 -18.07 13.12
CA THR A 574 34.23 -18.51 11.81
C THR A 574 33.10 -18.72 10.81
N LEU A 575 31.98 -19.34 11.20
CA LEU A 575 30.83 -19.52 10.31
C LEU A 575 30.24 -18.19 9.84
N VAL A 576 30.09 -17.22 10.74
CA VAL A 576 29.56 -15.89 10.40
C VAL A 576 30.56 -15.11 9.54
N GLU A 577 31.87 -15.24 9.78
CA GLU A 577 32.92 -14.65 8.94
C GLU A 577 32.92 -15.25 7.52
N GLU A 578 32.75 -16.57 7.38
CA GLU A 578 32.58 -17.24 6.08
C GLU A 578 31.32 -16.77 5.36
N PHE A 579 30.20 -16.63 6.08
CA PHE A 579 28.98 -16.04 5.54
C PHE A 579 29.24 -14.61 5.02
N VAL A 580 29.88 -13.76 5.84
CA VAL A 580 30.20 -12.38 5.47
C VAL A 580 31.10 -12.31 4.24
N ALA A 581 32.12 -13.16 4.17
CA ALA A 581 33.05 -13.24 3.05
C ALA A 581 32.39 -13.73 1.75
N SER A 582 31.41 -14.63 1.86
CA SER A 582 30.66 -15.16 0.71
C SER A 582 29.63 -14.19 0.13
N ALA A 583 29.24 -13.15 0.86
CA ALA A 583 28.21 -12.21 0.44
C ALA A 583 28.69 -11.29 -0.71
N PRO A 584 27.96 -11.22 -1.85
CA PRO A 584 28.33 -10.32 -2.94
C PRO A 584 28.35 -8.86 -2.51
N GLN A 585 29.16 -8.05 -3.20
CA GLN A 585 29.26 -6.62 -2.92
C GLN A 585 27.89 -5.92 -2.94
N LYS A 586 27.04 -6.14 -3.94
CA LYS A 586 25.70 -5.53 -4.01
C LYS A 586 24.79 -5.87 -2.83
N VAL A 587 25.01 -7.01 -2.17
CA VAL A 587 24.29 -7.37 -0.95
C VAL A 587 24.87 -6.63 0.25
N ARG A 588 26.20 -6.59 0.36
CA ARG A 588 26.91 -5.84 1.42
C ARG A 588 26.61 -4.35 1.37
N GLU A 589 26.38 -3.78 0.20
CA GLU A 589 25.93 -2.38 0.04
C GLU A 589 24.57 -2.11 0.71
N THR A 590 23.74 -3.13 0.92
CA THR A 590 22.46 -3.00 1.64
C THR A 590 22.59 -3.15 3.16
N TRP A 591 23.74 -3.62 3.65
CA TRP A 591 23.93 -4.00 5.04
C TRP A 591 23.98 -2.82 5.99
N LEU A 592 24.47 -1.65 5.56
CA LEU A 592 24.46 -0.44 6.40
C LEU A 592 23.02 -0.04 6.78
N ALA A 593 22.10 -0.07 5.81
CA ALA A 593 20.68 0.17 6.05
C ALA A 593 20.11 -0.87 7.04
N LEU A 594 20.46 -2.15 6.90
CA LEU A 594 20.01 -3.19 7.82
C LEU A 594 20.60 -3.03 9.22
N ALA A 595 21.89 -2.70 9.34
CA ALA A 595 22.60 -2.46 10.59
C ALA A 595 21.91 -1.36 11.39
N ASN A 596 21.71 -0.18 10.77
CA ASN A 596 21.01 0.95 11.38
C ASN A 596 19.58 0.59 11.84
N LEU A 597 18.88 -0.28 11.11
CA LEU A 597 17.51 -0.72 11.45
C LEU A 597 17.46 -1.70 12.63
N VAL A 598 18.51 -2.50 12.85
CA VAL A 598 18.59 -3.47 13.96
C VAL A 598 19.30 -2.93 15.19
N SER A 599 20.11 -1.89 15.04
CA SER A 599 20.73 -1.16 16.15
C SER A 599 19.68 -0.41 16.96
N GLN A 600 19.66 -0.67 18.26
CA GLN A 600 18.77 0.01 19.19
C GLN A 600 19.07 1.51 19.24
N ASP A 601 18.03 2.32 19.16
CA ASP A 601 18.08 3.79 19.28
C ASP A 601 19.01 4.49 18.27
N HIS A 602 19.27 3.86 17.11
CA HIS A 602 19.93 4.54 15.98
C HIS A 602 19.23 5.85 15.60
N VAL A 603 17.90 5.87 15.77
CA VAL A 603 17.08 7.09 15.71
C VAL A 603 16.59 7.42 17.11
N ASP A 604 16.41 8.71 17.39
CA ASP A 604 15.81 9.18 18.63
C ASP A 604 14.42 8.53 18.84
N PRO A 605 14.25 7.68 19.86
CA PRO A 605 13.02 6.93 20.09
C PRO A 605 11.82 7.85 20.39
N ASP A 606 12.03 9.04 20.95
CA ASP A 606 10.96 10.00 21.27
C ASP A 606 10.38 10.66 20.01
N MET A 607 11.18 10.69 18.93
CA MET A 607 10.80 11.25 17.64
C MET A 607 10.08 10.24 16.74
N VAL A 608 10.17 8.94 17.05
CA VAL A 608 9.50 7.89 16.28
C VAL A 608 7.98 8.01 16.47
N SER A 609 7.26 8.34 15.38
CA SER A 609 5.83 8.59 15.48
C SER A 609 5.06 8.04 14.28
N TYR A 610 4.04 7.23 14.58
CA TYR A 610 3.00 6.93 13.60
C TYR A 610 2.09 8.14 13.33
N PRO A 611 1.55 8.27 12.12
CA PRO A 611 0.40 9.11 11.87
C PRO A 611 -0.78 8.59 12.71
N ARG A 612 -1.26 9.39 13.67
CA ARG A 612 -2.47 9.11 14.46
C ARG A 612 -3.58 10.08 14.10
N HIS A 613 -4.81 9.61 14.19
CA HIS A 613 -5.99 10.47 14.21
C HIS A 613 -6.18 10.97 15.65
N GLY A 614 -6.05 12.28 15.90
CA GLY A 614 -6.32 12.90 17.21
C GLY A 614 -5.08 13.28 18.05
N GLY A 615 -5.29 14.19 19.02
CA GLY A 615 -4.34 14.56 20.09
C GLY A 615 -3.37 15.72 19.80
N VAL A 616 -3.11 16.04 18.54
CA VAL A 616 -2.28 17.20 18.12
C VAL A 616 -3.11 18.03 17.13
N PRO A 617 -2.98 19.37 17.08
CA PRO A 617 -3.59 20.15 16.00
C PRO A 617 -3.36 19.48 14.65
N MET A 618 -4.44 19.32 13.87
CA MET A 618 -4.45 18.55 12.62
C MET A 618 -3.25 18.86 11.71
N GLU A 619 -2.90 20.13 11.60
CA GLU A 619 -1.87 20.64 10.68
C GLU A 619 -0.44 20.23 11.08
N GLU A 620 -0.23 19.83 12.34
CA GLU A 620 1.06 19.41 12.89
C GLU A 620 1.22 17.88 12.94
N ALA A 621 0.21 17.11 12.54
CA ALA A 621 0.28 15.66 12.58
C ALA A 621 1.07 15.09 11.39
N PRO A 622 1.91 14.04 11.60
CA PRO A 622 2.64 13.37 10.50
C PRO A 622 1.75 12.95 9.31
N PHE A 623 0.46 12.67 9.56
CA PHE A 623 -0.50 12.36 8.50
C PHE A 623 -0.69 13.51 7.49
N TYR A 624 -0.69 14.75 7.97
CA TYR A 624 -0.91 15.94 7.14
C TYR A 624 0.36 16.33 6.40
N PHE A 625 1.54 16.12 7.00
CA PHE A 625 2.82 16.23 6.31
C PHE A 625 2.81 15.42 4.99
N TRP A 626 2.45 14.13 5.05
CA TRP A 626 2.41 13.26 3.88
C TRP A 626 1.33 13.60 2.86
N LYS A 627 0.24 14.28 3.27
CA LYS A 627 -0.75 14.86 2.35
C LYS A 627 -0.26 16.15 1.71
N GLY A 628 0.60 16.89 2.41
CA GLY A 628 1.21 18.14 1.97
C GLY A 628 2.43 17.94 1.09
N SER A 629 3.14 16.81 1.16
CA SER A 629 4.43 16.59 0.49
C SER A 629 4.36 15.75 -0.81
N VAL A 630 3.31 15.95 -1.60
CA VAL A 630 2.88 14.99 -2.64
C VAL A 630 3.49 15.27 -4.02
N GLY A 631 4.24 16.36 -4.17
CA GLY A 631 4.85 16.77 -5.43
C GLY A 631 3.87 17.26 -6.47
N ARG A 632 3.27 18.43 -6.22
CA ARG A 632 2.23 19.03 -7.06
C ARG A 632 2.24 20.57 -6.98
N ARG A 633 1.84 21.23 -8.05
CA ARG A 633 1.55 22.66 -8.10
C ARG A 633 0.03 22.89 -8.17
N ARG A 634 -0.50 23.89 -7.49
CA ARG A 634 -1.93 24.26 -7.53
C ARG A 634 -2.06 25.77 -7.66
N THR A 635 -2.66 26.25 -8.75
CA THR A 635 -2.93 27.68 -8.95
C THR A 635 -4.42 27.97 -8.79
N ASN A 636 -4.73 28.88 -7.87
CA ASN A 636 -6.08 29.36 -7.61
C ASN A 636 -6.12 30.90 -7.74
N ARG A 637 -7.29 31.52 -7.53
CA ARG A 637 -7.45 33.00 -7.53
C ARG A 637 -6.54 33.69 -6.50
N ASP A 638 -6.22 33.00 -5.41
CA ASP A 638 -5.42 33.54 -4.30
C ASP A 638 -3.90 33.38 -4.51
N GLY A 639 -3.48 32.73 -5.60
CA GLY A 639 -2.07 32.50 -5.94
C GLY A 639 -1.74 31.04 -6.27
N THR A 640 -0.47 30.78 -6.56
CA THR A 640 0.07 29.43 -6.75
C THR A 640 0.56 28.88 -5.41
N ARG A 641 0.17 27.66 -5.07
CA ARG A 641 0.69 26.87 -3.96
C ARG A 641 1.45 25.67 -4.50
N ILE A 642 2.67 25.47 -4.02
CA ILE A 642 3.51 24.32 -4.39
C ILE A 642 3.64 23.40 -3.18
N THR A 643 3.39 22.12 -3.40
CA THR A 643 3.69 21.04 -2.47
C THR A 643 4.98 20.36 -2.91
N PRO A 644 6.06 20.33 -2.09
CA PRO A 644 7.28 19.60 -2.45
C PRO A 644 6.98 18.12 -2.63
N PHE A 645 7.88 17.39 -3.26
CA PHE A 645 7.83 15.93 -3.28
C PHE A 645 8.84 15.42 -2.26
N ILE A 646 8.39 15.02 -1.07
CA ILE A 646 9.28 14.50 -0.04
C ILE A 646 9.17 12.98 -0.04
N ALA A 647 10.27 12.32 -0.38
CA ALA A 647 10.41 10.88 -0.25
C ALA A 647 10.90 10.55 1.17
N LEU A 648 10.66 9.33 1.64
CA LEU A 648 11.30 8.88 2.89
C LEU A 648 12.84 8.99 2.75
N PRO A 649 13.59 9.32 3.82
CA PRO A 649 15.05 9.16 3.83
C PRO A 649 15.44 7.68 3.67
N THR A 650 16.65 7.39 3.22
CA THR A 650 17.17 6.01 3.14
C THR A 650 17.79 5.62 4.48
N ALA A 651 17.70 4.33 4.85
CA ALA A 651 18.04 3.86 6.20
C ALA A 651 19.56 3.82 6.47
N ASP A 652 20.38 3.91 5.43
CA ASP A 652 21.84 3.98 5.48
C ASP A 652 22.37 5.34 5.95
N LEU A 653 21.51 6.37 6.02
CA LEU A 653 21.88 7.68 6.58
C LEU A 653 21.91 7.66 8.12
N ALA A 654 22.66 8.60 8.69
CA ALA A 654 22.70 8.86 10.13
C ALA A 654 21.29 9.12 10.72
N GLY A 655 21.15 8.87 12.03
CA GLY A 655 19.86 8.94 12.73
C GLY A 655 19.19 10.32 12.67
N ASP A 656 19.98 11.39 12.79
CA ASP A 656 19.52 12.79 12.69
C ASP A 656 18.94 13.14 11.31
N SER A 657 19.47 12.49 10.26
CA SER A 657 19.05 12.62 8.87
C SER A 657 17.74 11.87 8.57
N GLN A 658 17.22 11.09 9.53
CA GLN A 658 15.90 10.47 9.45
C GLN A 658 14.76 11.41 9.88
N VAL A 659 15.09 12.57 10.46
CA VAL A 659 14.11 13.51 11.02
C VAL A 659 13.45 14.35 9.92
N LEU A 660 12.13 14.28 9.84
CA LEU A 660 11.28 15.03 8.92
C LEU A 660 10.63 16.22 9.64
N ASP A 661 10.61 17.39 8.99
CA ASP A 661 10.00 18.61 9.52
C ASP A 661 8.63 18.87 8.87
N THR A 662 7.57 18.95 9.69
CA THR A 662 6.20 19.15 9.22
C THR A 662 5.99 20.51 8.55
N ALA A 663 6.78 21.53 8.91
CA ALA A 663 6.72 22.86 8.32
C ALA A 663 7.14 22.86 6.83
N THR A 664 7.97 21.91 6.42
CA THR A 664 8.41 21.78 5.02
C THR A 664 7.31 21.28 4.09
N ALA A 665 6.18 20.79 4.61
CA ALA A 665 5.14 20.18 3.78
C ALA A 665 4.41 21.16 2.85
N THR A 666 4.32 22.46 3.16
CA THR A 666 3.69 23.43 2.24
C THR A 666 4.20 24.84 2.41
N VAL A 667 4.56 25.49 1.29
CA VAL A 667 4.93 26.92 1.26
C VAL A 667 4.00 27.66 0.29
N PRO A 668 3.33 28.76 0.69
CA PRO A 668 2.65 29.67 -0.24
C PRO A 668 3.69 30.35 -1.14
N GLU A 669 3.52 30.31 -2.46
CA GLU A 669 4.40 31.09 -3.35
C GLU A 669 3.98 32.57 -3.23
N GLY A 670 4.89 33.41 -2.76
CA GLY A 670 4.62 34.82 -2.45
C GLY A 670 3.92 35.56 -3.59
N LYS A 671 2.92 36.38 -3.24
CA LYS A 671 2.27 37.31 -4.19
C LYS A 671 3.36 38.06 -4.96
N LYS A 672 3.36 37.98 -6.29
CA LYS A 672 3.97 39.04 -7.10
C LYS A 672 3.30 40.33 -6.68
N LEU A 673 4.03 41.20 -5.98
CA LEU A 673 3.70 42.61 -5.84
C LEU A 673 3.67 43.16 -7.26
N GLY A 674 2.47 43.25 -7.83
CA GLY A 674 2.22 43.83 -9.13
C GLY A 674 2.61 45.30 -9.08
N GLY A 675 3.50 45.69 -9.99
CA GLY A 675 4.15 46.99 -10.04
C GLY A 675 3.18 48.15 -10.00
N GLY A 676 3.56 49.16 -9.20
CA GLY A 676 3.08 50.51 -9.39
C GLY A 676 3.44 50.96 -10.80
N ARG A 677 2.43 51.38 -11.55
CA ARG A 677 2.60 52.19 -12.75
C ARG A 677 3.29 53.50 -12.37
N ALA A 678 4.28 53.88 -13.17
CA ALA A 678 4.64 55.28 -13.34
C ALA A 678 3.47 56.04 -13.96
#